data_AF-A0A961B2V9-F1
#
_entry.id   AF-A0A961B2V9-F1
#
_cell.length_a   1.000
_cell.length_b   1.000
_cell.length_c   1.000
_cell.angle_alpha   90.00
_cell.angle_beta   90.00
_cell.angle_gamma   90.00
#
_symmetry.space_group_name_H-M   'P 1'
#
loop_
_entity.id
_entity.type
_entity.pdbx_description
1 polymer ?
#
loop_
_entity_poly.entity_id
_entity_poly.type
_entity_poly.pdbx_seq_one_letter_code
_entity_poly.pdbx_strand_id
1 'polypeptide(L)'
;GAGHTVTGKAGTDNQNYVQIGHGGYDASYLSGAGTQISTYDANGVVQSDTRPLSTSPAEIRGNHLQYWYNPGYLARTEYATMFGNNALTHGASAEFRRTITGDIDVQATDGIVFTGGQTGTTTGNLSPSAYAQIGHGGRSTESDNTGDINVNAGVGAVIFNAGNSNQSYAQIGHGGYEGDGAHSGDITVNAGADGSNRGVDFRAGSRPDTFAMIGHGGTNARSFARDPGNPSVPLTMGNSGDIRVTSIGDITFVAGTGNFVNSDEDSRQYVQLGHGGYDADVAFGGLDVYNSGIGHHGDITVTTTGGRVFFGAGDVSRADNPSPGLGEGRFHYALLGNGGYEARGEHYGNIDVDAFGDIVFLGGSSEDNDADRYDFAQLGHGGAVSRGNLGRAGETIDVMAGGDIVFTSGNSASSYTQLGNGGRSTQGDHNGDIWVAAGGDIRFSAVQGRHSIQDEEKNNDLSRATNNGTQTSDNIYDLEGSNVVPGTVVITIPGGPTLVDDGNGNIVVQANISVDANGDTVAENFSAGQVVASINYVTGRVTFATDVNPNNVASPASNLLTTASYQSLEIAQAYTQLGHGGYDADTGANTTVGNTGNIGVDAGGDVIFNAGVGQFGYAQIGHGGYATVGRNTGNITLGTDRDGIAGTVDDRIGGAVAFTGGQGEYFSANNAYGMIGHGGRDASGTNTGDITIRSKTGIDASLQGIGVQMRAGTREDAFVQIGHGGVNGKSGTGSGLGFEEGHSGNITIDTFGDVNLIAGVLNMAGAPIASLNNDGRLYAQIGHGGYEADVTLNGTVGTATGIGHHGDIAVISRDGAINVLAGDATRSFLPSFAPTASPFDITGVGQAIAGGRFHWAQIGHGGYEARGDHYGDIVLHAGFDEKAALTGTGGNDINIYGGRNGADEDTGQSYAQVGHGGRSAIGNQGRAGDVISIMANGDLTLQAGDGTDAYAQIGNGGTNARGDHQGDIQIFAEGNVTAMASQLPALPGLGNGILGRYFYNNTSANNNRYSLDRAADLIAGDGQVAGGALFRLDRVIPGSVVFEVFNDAGVKIGEVSDPDGDGTLTVVSDFTELVNGAQYTAGQQVGTFTYTENGTRVDFTSDINPGSDGGVANIVANFEYARTDRAYAQIGHGGYDADNPDGDVTVGNSGNIAVTARTGSILGQAGTDSRSYVQFGHGGYATRGADTGDIRLRAAGDISLLGGAGSGADDDKGVYAQIGHGGWDADGNHSGAIKLSSGSGALSTNLGLGVFADLGDFDRDGF
;
A
#
# COMPACT_ATOMS: atom_id res chain seq x y z
N GLY A 1 37.74 -18.88 30.35
CA GLY A 1 38.36 -20.20 30.21
C GLY A 1 37.57 -21.13 31.09
N ALA A 2 36.86 -22.06 30.46
CA ALA A 2 35.51 -22.56 30.82
C ALA A 2 34.44 -21.46 30.70
N GLY A 3 33.28 -21.80 30.11
CA GLY A 3 32.17 -20.89 29.81
C GLY A 3 31.89 -19.88 30.92
N HIS A 4 31.84 -18.60 30.55
CA HIS A 4 31.65 -17.50 31.49
C HIS A 4 30.16 -17.15 31.55
N THR A 5 29.48 -17.64 32.60
CA THR A 5 28.09 -17.29 32.89
C THR A 5 28.05 -16.28 34.03
N VAL A 6 27.53 -15.08 33.77
CA VAL A 6 27.27 -14.06 34.79
C VAL A 6 25.75 -13.91 34.95
N THR A 7 25.22 -14.38 36.08
CA THR A 7 23.78 -14.36 36.37
C THR A 7 23.49 -13.41 37.52
N GLY A 8 22.56 -12.47 37.33
CA GLY A 8 22.03 -11.65 38.41
C GLY A 8 21.22 -12.53 39.39
N LYS A 9 21.52 -12.47 40.69
CA LYS A 9 20.80 -13.24 41.71
C LYS A 9 19.72 -12.38 42.36
N ALA A 10 18.47 -12.87 42.39
CA ALA A 10 17.36 -12.22 43.07
C ALA A 10 17.65 -12.10 44.59
N GLY A 11 18.14 -10.93 45.00
CA GLY A 11 18.37 -10.57 46.40
C GLY A 11 17.21 -9.77 46.96
N THR A 12 17.13 -9.68 48.29
CA THR A 12 16.22 -8.76 49.00
C THR A 12 16.63 -7.29 48.87
N ASP A 13 17.80 -7.02 48.27
CA ASP A 13 18.33 -5.70 47.98
C ASP A 13 18.10 -5.36 46.50
N ASN A 14 17.73 -4.10 46.24
CA ASN A 14 17.19 -3.52 45.01
C ASN A 14 18.07 -3.56 43.73
N GLN A 15 18.90 -4.58 43.48
CA GLN A 15 19.84 -4.63 42.34
C GLN A 15 19.81 -6.01 41.65
N ASN A 16 19.01 -6.15 40.58
CA ASN A 16 18.80 -7.39 39.81
C ASN A 16 19.41 -7.36 38.39
N TYR A 17 20.42 -6.52 38.13
CA TYR A 17 21.05 -6.35 36.81
C TYR A 17 22.48 -6.91 36.75
N VAL A 18 23.03 -7.05 35.53
CA VAL A 18 24.42 -7.41 35.27
C VAL A 18 25.02 -6.41 34.26
N GLN A 19 26.14 -5.77 34.60
CA GLN A 19 26.80 -4.79 33.72
C GLN A 19 28.34 -4.91 33.75
N ILE A 20 28.98 -4.78 32.59
CA ILE A 20 30.41 -4.45 32.48
C ILE A 20 30.53 -3.03 31.93
N GLY A 21 31.02 -2.10 32.76
CA GLY A 21 31.19 -0.68 32.43
C GLY A 21 31.09 0.23 33.66
N HIS A 22 31.16 1.55 33.44
CA HIS A 22 30.90 2.54 34.48
C HIS A 22 29.39 2.80 34.58
N GLY A 23 28.77 2.43 35.71
CA GLY A 23 27.36 2.69 36.01
C GLY A 23 27.19 3.79 37.05
N GLY A 24 26.21 4.67 36.87
CA GLY A 24 25.92 5.79 37.77
C GLY A 24 24.49 5.75 38.29
N TYR A 25 24.18 4.90 39.29
CA TYR A 25 22.90 5.02 39.98
C TYR A 25 22.90 6.31 40.82
N ASP A 26 21.92 7.20 40.62
CA ASP A 26 21.81 8.43 41.41
C ASP A 26 21.58 8.09 42.89
N ALA A 27 22.56 8.44 43.73
CA ALA A 27 22.58 8.12 45.15
C ALA A 27 21.71 9.08 46.00
N SER A 28 20.76 9.79 45.39
CA SER A 28 19.93 10.79 46.06
C SER A 28 18.91 10.21 47.04
N TYR A 29 18.67 8.89 47.04
CA TYR A 29 17.76 8.21 47.99
C TYR A 29 18.42 7.49 49.18
N LEU A 30 19.74 7.55 49.35
CA LEU A 30 20.43 6.97 50.51
C LEU A 30 20.84 8.04 51.54
N SER A 31 19.84 8.66 52.17
CA SER A 31 20.08 9.41 53.42
C SER A 31 20.09 8.46 54.62
N GLY A 32 21.20 7.73 54.80
CA GLY A 32 21.41 6.99 56.06
C GLY A 32 22.40 5.84 55.97
N ALA A 33 23.43 5.94 56.79
CA ALA A 33 24.43 4.91 57.13
C ALA A 33 25.55 4.69 56.10
N GLY A 34 26.73 5.20 56.45
CA GLY A 34 27.96 5.03 55.69
C GLY A 34 28.43 3.57 55.66
N THR A 35 28.91 3.17 54.48
CA THR A 35 29.62 1.91 54.29
C THR A 35 31.01 2.24 53.76
N GLN A 36 32.04 2.06 54.59
CA GLN A 36 33.44 2.10 54.17
C GLN A 36 33.80 0.78 53.49
N ILE A 37 34.27 0.83 52.24
CA ILE A 37 34.88 -0.32 51.57
C ILE A 37 36.39 -0.27 51.84
N SER A 38 36.91 -1.28 52.54
CA SER A 38 38.34 -1.45 52.80
C SER A 38 38.93 -2.38 51.74
N THR A 39 40.03 -1.99 51.09
CA THR A 39 40.78 -2.88 50.20
C THR A 39 41.89 -3.60 50.97
N TYR A 40 42.08 -4.90 50.68
CA TYR A 40 43.16 -5.72 51.22
C TYR A 40 44.21 -5.97 50.14
N ASP A 41 45.50 -5.95 50.50
CA ASP A 41 46.55 -6.45 49.62
C ASP A 41 46.75 -7.97 49.78
N ALA A 42 47.62 -8.54 48.94
CA ALA A 42 47.88 -9.98 48.83
C ALA A 42 48.37 -10.68 50.11
N ASN A 43 48.58 -9.94 51.22
CA ASN A 43 48.94 -10.49 52.53
C ASN A 43 47.99 -10.07 53.68
N GLY A 44 46.88 -9.39 53.42
CA GLY A 44 45.81 -9.19 54.39
C GLY A 44 46.07 -8.15 55.49
N VAL A 45 46.88 -7.11 55.25
CA VAL A 45 47.10 -6.01 56.22
C VAL A 45 46.54 -4.68 55.70
N VAL A 46 45.83 -3.95 56.57
CA VAL A 46 45.23 -2.63 56.29
C VAL A 46 46.32 -1.56 56.22
N GLN A 47 46.49 -0.89 55.06
CA GLN A 47 47.25 0.37 54.97
C GLN A 47 46.30 1.56 54.91
N SER A 48 46.28 2.38 55.97
CA SER A 48 45.77 3.75 55.90
C SER A 48 46.95 4.69 55.60
N ASP A 49 47.12 5.13 54.35
CA ASP A 49 48.01 6.26 54.03
C ASP A 49 47.17 7.53 53.89
N THR A 50 47.22 8.38 54.90
CA THR A 50 46.71 9.76 54.84
C THR A 50 47.85 10.68 54.45
N ARG A 51 47.90 11.13 53.18
CA ARG A 51 48.70 12.29 52.77
C ARG A 51 47.89 13.26 51.89
N PRO A 52 48.12 14.58 52.02
CA PRO A 52 47.22 15.60 51.50
C PRO A 52 47.45 15.86 50.01
N LEU A 53 46.35 16.05 49.26
CA LEU A 53 46.33 16.49 47.87
C LEU A 53 46.98 17.88 47.75
N SER A 54 48.04 17.98 46.93
CA SER A 54 48.54 19.26 46.42
C SER A 54 47.81 19.62 45.12
N THR A 55 47.39 20.88 45.05
CA THR A 55 46.70 21.52 43.91
C THR A 55 47.59 21.65 42.68
N SER A 56 47.34 20.85 41.63
CA SER A 56 47.82 21.08 40.26
C SER A 56 47.00 20.22 39.29
N PRO A 57 46.48 20.77 38.18
CA PRO A 57 45.66 20.02 37.24
C PRO A 57 46.54 19.05 36.44
N ALA A 58 46.31 17.75 36.57
CA ALA A 58 46.92 16.72 35.74
C ALA A 58 45.83 16.10 34.86
N GLU A 59 45.97 16.34 33.57
CA GLU A 59 45.33 15.64 32.46
C GLU A 59 45.69 14.15 32.54
N ILE A 60 44.74 13.27 32.87
CA ILE A 60 44.95 11.82 32.85
C ILE A 60 44.42 11.31 31.51
N ARG A 61 45.31 11.11 30.55
CA ARG A 61 45.04 10.37 29.31
C ARG A 61 45.34 8.89 29.52
N GLY A 62 44.40 8.02 29.14
CA GLY A 62 44.62 6.61 28.86
C GLY A 62 44.45 5.66 30.05
N ASN A 63 43.25 5.12 30.23
CA ASN A 63 43.02 3.88 31.00
C ASN A 63 42.51 2.80 30.06
N HIS A 64 43.41 1.97 29.54
CA HIS A 64 43.10 0.70 28.89
C HIS A 64 42.89 -0.35 29.99
N LEU A 65 41.64 -0.78 30.24
CA LEU A 65 41.30 -1.70 31.32
C LEU A 65 41.15 -3.13 30.77
N GLN A 66 42.24 -3.91 30.83
CA GLN A 66 42.28 -5.29 30.32
C GLN A 66 41.94 -6.30 31.43
N TYR A 67 40.82 -7.02 31.32
CA TYR A 67 40.40 -8.02 32.31
C TYR A 67 41.03 -9.40 32.03
N TRP A 68 41.94 -9.86 32.91
CA TRP A 68 42.46 -11.24 32.91
C TRP A 68 41.96 -11.97 34.17
N TYR A 69 41.07 -12.96 34.01
CA TYR A 69 40.57 -13.77 35.14
C TYR A 69 41.32 -15.12 35.24
N ASN A 70 41.89 -15.42 36.42
CA ASN A 70 42.75 -16.58 36.67
C ASN A 70 41.90 -17.78 37.18
N PRO A 71 41.95 -18.99 36.59
CA PRO A 71 40.92 -20.04 36.74
C PRO A 71 41.05 -20.91 38.00
N GLY A 72 41.53 -20.35 39.13
CA GLY A 72 41.99 -21.15 40.28
C GLY A 72 41.08 -21.26 41.51
N TYR A 73 39.96 -20.53 41.61
CA TYR A 73 39.16 -20.50 42.85
C TYR A 73 37.65 -20.60 42.58
N LEU A 74 37.01 -21.51 43.32
CA LEU A 74 35.55 -21.64 43.46
C LEU A 74 34.98 -20.29 43.94
N ALA A 75 34.35 -19.54 43.05
CA ALA A 75 33.90 -18.17 43.30
C ALA A 75 32.71 -18.12 44.27
N ARG A 76 32.90 -17.38 45.39
CA ARG A 76 31.83 -16.56 45.94
C ARG A 76 31.62 -15.41 44.95
N THR A 77 30.38 -15.22 44.51
CA THR A 77 29.96 -14.14 43.61
C THR A 77 30.11 -12.80 44.32
N GLU A 78 31.23 -12.09 44.10
CA GLU A 78 31.36 -10.68 44.45
C GLU A 78 30.83 -9.84 43.27
N TYR A 79 29.92 -8.92 43.59
CA TYR A 79 29.33 -7.95 42.68
C TYR A 79 30.43 -7.02 42.16
N ALA A 80 30.83 -7.16 40.89
CA ALA A 80 31.78 -6.27 40.26
C ALA A 80 31.08 -5.01 39.72
N THR A 81 30.62 -4.13 40.63
CA THR A 81 30.29 -2.73 40.29
C THR A 81 31.55 -1.89 40.44
N MET A 82 32.11 -1.37 39.34
CA MET A 82 33.19 -0.37 39.42
C MET A 82 32.58 1.01 39.70
N PHE A 83 32.60 1.45 40.96
CA PHE A 83 32.38 2.84 41.31
C PHE A 83 33.63 3.65 40.98
N GLY A 84 33.60 4.39 39.87
CA GLY A 84 34.55 5.48 39.64
C GLY A 84 34.26 6.61 40.62
N ASN A 85 35.02 6.70 41.71
CA ASN A 85 34.99 7.85 42.61
C ASN A 85 35.54 9.09 41.89
N ASN A 86 34.67 9.85 41.23
CA ASN A 86 34.94 11.24 40.85
C ASN A 86 33.98 12.18 41.58
N ALA A 87 34.09 12.19 42.92
CA ALA A 87 33.42 13.17 43.77
C ALA A 87 34.21 14.50 43.76
N LEU A 88 34.07 15.29 42.69
CA LEU A 88 34.34 16.72 42.77
C LEU A 88 33.10 17.40 43.32
N THR A 89 33.05 17.58 44.64
CA THR A 89 32.09 18.50 45.28
C THR A 89 32.39 19.92 44.81
N HIS A 90 31.62 20.42 43.84
CA HIS A 90 31.56 21.84 43.53
C HIS A 90 30.17 22.37 43.89
N GLY A 91 30.15 23.41 44.73
CA GLY A 91 28.94 24.06 45.19
C GLY A 91 28.30 24.93 44.11
N ALA A 92 26.98 24.86 44.07
CA ALA A 92 26.02 25.83 43.54
C ALA A 92 26.18 26.31 42.07
N SER A 93 25.18 25.92 41.27
CA SER A 93 24.63 26.61 40.08
C SER A 93 25.31 26.49 38.71
N ALA A 94 25.91 25.35 38.35
CA ALA A 94 26.12 25.01 36.94
C ALA A 94 25.97 23.49 36.73
N GLU A 95 24.92 23.07 36.03
CA GLU A 95 24.73 21.69 35.58
C GLU A 95 25.76 21.38 34.47
N PHE A 96 26.91 20.83 34.85
CA PHE A 96 27.86 20.24 33.91
C PHE A 96 27.61 18.73 33.91
N ARG A 97 27.13 18.18 32.79
CA ARG A 97 27.02 16.73 32.60
C ARG A 97 28.38 16.07 32.80
N ARG A 98 28.36 14.86 33.35
CA ARG A 98 29.58 14.05 33.53
C ARG A 98 29.88 13.36 32.21
N THR A 99 31.11 13.45 31.72
CA THR A 99 31.57 12.63 30.59
C THR A 99 32.17 11.33 31.15
N ILE A 100 31.67 10.18 30.71
CA ILE A 100 32.24 8.87 31.03
C ILE A 100 33.05 8.43 29.81
N THR A 101 34.34 8.19 30.00
CA THR A 101 35.25 7.84 28.90
C THR A 101 35.98 6.53 29.18
N GLY A 102 36.16 5.67 28.19
CA GLY A 102 37.11 4.56 28.24
C GLY A 102 36.69 3.34 27.45
N ASP A 103 37.65 2.69 26.80
CA ASP A 103 37.35 1.50 26.00
C ASP A 103 37.05 0.30 26.91
N ILE A 104 36.13 -0.55 26.45
CA ILE A 104 35.73 -1.80 27.09
C ILE A 104 36.17 -2.96 26.20
N ASP A 105 37.14 -3.76 26.63
CA ASP A 105 37.56 -4.99 25.94
C ASP A 105 37.18 -6.24 26.76
N VAL A 106 36.32 -7.07 26.20
CA VAL A 106 35.82 -8.32 26.79
C VAL A 106 36.26 -9.50 25.94
N GLN A 107 37.14 -10.34 26.49
CA GLN A 107 37.66 -11.54 25.82
C GLN A 107 37.26 -12.82 26.55
N ALA A 108 36.60 -13.73 25.84
CA ALA A 108 36.25 -15.07 26.28
C ALA A 108 36.68 -16.11 25.23
N THR A 109 36.80 -17.36 25.67
CA THR A 109 37.28 -18.48 24.85
C THR A 109 36.19 -19.52 24.56
N ASP A 110 35.09 -19.50 25.31
CA ASP A 110 34.09 -20.57 25.38
C ASP A 110 32.68 -19.97 25.53
N GLY A 111 32.46 -18.79 24.94
CA GLY A 111 31.19 -18.05 25.01
C GLY A 111 31.08 -17.03 26.16
N ILE A 112 30.09 -16.15 26.03
CA ILE A 112 29.72 -15.08 26.97
C ILE A 112 28.21 -15.20 27.20
N VAL A 113 27.78 -15.35 28.46
CA VAL A 113 26.35 -15.40 28.80
C VAL A 113 26.04 -14.42 29.92
N PHE A 114 25.16 -13.46 29.63
CA PHE A 114 24.63 -12.49 30.57
C PHE A 114 23.13 -12.72 30.74
N THR A 115 22.65 -12.73 31.98
CA THR A 115 21.22 -12.91 32.25
C THR A 115 20.79 -12.00 33.39
N GLY A 116 19.87 -11.09 33.08
CA GLY A 116 19.18 -10.24 34.06
C GLY A 116 18.36 -11.08 35.05
N GLY A 117 18.15 -10.56 36.25
CA GLY A 117 17.47 -11.27 37.32
C GLY A 117 16.03 -11.69 36.96
N GLN A 118 15.69 -12.95 37.16
CA GLN A 118 14.35 -13.50 36.96
C GLN A 118 13.52 -13.29 38.24
N THR A 119 12.36 -12.62 38.16
CA THR A 119 11.47 -12.42 39.32
C THR A 119 10.51 -13.60 39.50
N GLY A 120 10.38 -14.08 40.74
CA GLY A 120 9.36 -15.06 41.12
C GLY A 120 7.97 -14.43 41.23
N THR A 121 6.94 -15.23 40.98
CA THR A 121 5.51 -14.90 40.81
C THR A 121 4.79 -14.30 42.03
N THR A 122 5.30 -13.27 42.72
CA THR A 122 4.60 -12.65 43.86
C THR A 122 4.14 -11.23 43.59
N THR A 123 2.83 -11.04 43.80
CA THR A 123 1.98 -9.87 43.57
C THR A 123 2.25 -8.68 44.49
N GLY A 124 3.39 -7.99 44.32
CA GLY A 124 3.60 -6.70 44.97
C GLY A 124 4.77 -5.93 44.37
N ASN A 125 4.50 -4.69 43.90
CA ASN A 125 5.45 -3.69 43.38
C ASN A 125 6.91 -4.16 43.29
N LEU A 126 7.25 -4.74 42.14
CA LEU A 126 8.49 -5.46 41.88
C LEU A 126 9.60 -4.52 41.37
N SER A 127 10.84 -4.79 41.79
CA SER A 127 12.06 -4.01 41.54
C SER A 127 12.24 -3.58 40.07
N PRO A 128 12.63 -2.33 39.78
CA PRO A 128 12.43 -1.75 38.45
C PRO A 128 13.55 -1.99 37.42
N SER A 129 14.48 -2.94 37.61
CA SER A 129 15.60 -3.15 36.67
C SER A 129 16.18 -4.56 36.70
N ALA A 130 15.93 -5.35 35.66
CA ALA A 130 16.60 -6.64 35.44
C ALA A 130 17.32 -6.67 34.08
N TYR A 131 18.23 -5.74 33.85
CA TYR A 131 18.94 -5.61 32.57
C TYR A 131 20.29 -6.36 32.53
N ALA A 132 20.79 -6.60 31.32
CA ALA A 132 22.09 -7.15 31.02
C ALA A 132 22.83 -6.23 30.04
N GLN A 133 24.00 -5.69 30.39
CA GLN A 133 24.70 -4.70 29.56
C GLN A 133 26.23 -4.86 29.51
N ILE A 134 26.84 -4.66 28.34
CA ILE A 134 28.26 -4.27 28.20
C ILE A 134 28.28 -2.86 27.63
N GLY A 135 28.75 -1.88 28.42
CA GLY A 135 28.70 -0.48 28.04
C GLY A 135 28.72 0.47 29.23
N HIS A 136 29.05 1.73 28.95
CA HIS A 136 28.92 2.84 29.89
C HIS A 136 27.50 3.36 30.00
N GLY A 137 27.19 3.94 31.16
CA GLY A 137 25.85 4.39 31.48
C GLY A 137 25.03 3.28 32.15
N GLY A 138 23.78 3.16 31.76
CA GLY A 138 22.80 2.26 32.34
C GLY A 138 21.47 2.98 32.52
N ARG A 139 20.55 2.36 33.25
CA ARG A 139 19.23 2.95 33.47
C ARG A 139 19.32 4.31 34.20
N SER A 140 18.66 5.33 33.64
CA SER A 140 18.54 6.69 34.18
C SER A 140 19.89 7.38 34.44
N THR A 141 20.93 7.05 33.66
CA THR A 141 22.24 7.70 33.77
C THR A 141 22.33 8.89 32.84
N GLU A 142 22.53 10.09 33.38
CA GLU A 142 22.74 11.32 32.60
C GLU A 142 24.25 11.58 32.39
N SER A 143 24.81 11.12 31.27
CA SER A 143 26.22 11.32 30.94
C SER A 143 26.52 11.20 29.46
N ASP A 144 27.45 12.02 28.98
CA ASP A 144 28.03 11.82 27.64
C ASP A 144 29.03 10.67 27.73
N ASN A 145 28.76 9.56 27.07
CA ASN A 145 29.58 8.34 27.16
C ASN A 145 30.43 8.18 25.90
N THR A 146 31.71 7.87 26.06
CA THR A 146 32.58 7.59 24.90
C THR A 146 33.58 6.47 25.18
N GLY A 147 33.85 5.65 24.18
CA GLY A 147 34.87 4.60 24.23
C GLY A 147 34.46 3.37 23.44
N ASP A 148 35.44 2.72 22.82
CA ASP A 148 35.17 1.58 21.94
C ASP A 148 34.80 0.35 22.78
N ILE A 149 33.85 -0.45 22.30
CA ILE A 149 33.42 -1.70 22.93
C ILE A 149 33.83 -2.87 22.03
N ASN A 150 34.80 -3.64 22.49
CA ASN A 150 35.30 -4.84 21.83
C ASN A 150 34.86 -6.08 22.60
N VAL A 151 34.06 -6.96 21.97
CA VAL A 151 33.58 -8.22 22.54
C VAL A 151 34.03 -9.38 21.67
N ASN A 152 34.79 -10.31 22.22
CA ASN A 152 35.25 -11.51 21.52
C ASN A 152 34.95 -12.76 22.35
N ALA A 153 34.06 -13.62 21.87
CA ALA A 153 33.65 -14.85 22.54
C ALA A 153 34.46 -16.11 22.13
N GLY A 154 35.45 -15.95 21.24
CA GLY A 154 36.26 -17.05 20.72
C GLY A 154 35.41 -18.02 19.89
N VAL A 155 35.39 -19.29 20.28
CA VAL A 155 34.61 -20.33 19.58
C VAL A 155 33.16 -20.43 20.05
N GLY A 156 32.78 -19.76 21.15
CA GLY A 156 31.43 -19.83 21.71
C GLY A 156 30.56 -18.62 21.38
N ALA A 157 29.29 -18.70 21.79
CA ALA A 157 28.26 -17.69 21.52
C ALA A 157 28.33 -16.48 22.46
N VAL A 158 27.73 -15.35 22.05
CA VAL A 158 27.41 -14.18 22.88
C VAL A 158 25.90 -14.18 23.13
N ILE A 159 25.49 -14.43 24.37
CA ILE A 159 24.08 -14.58 24.75
C ILE A 159 23.71 -13.56 25.82
N PHE A 160 22.70 -12.75 25.55
CA PHE A 160 22.13 -11.78 26.49
C PHE A 160 20.63 -12.03 26.66
N ASN A 161 20.23 -12.28 27.90
CA ASN A 161 18.82 -12.37 28.26
C ASN A 161 18.49 -11.24 29.25
N ALA A 162 17.55 -10.37 28.89
CA ALA A 162 16.93 -9.48 29.86
C ALA A 162 16.13 -10.29 30.89
N GLY A 163 15.93 -9.73 32.07
CA GLY A 163 15.03 -10.28 33.08
C GLY A 163 13.58 -9.87 32.85
N ASN A 164 12.67 -10.50 33.58
CA ASN A 164 11.22 -10.26 33.49
C ASN A 164 10.79 -9.14 34.46
N SER A 165 11.16 -7.90 34.15
CA SER A 165 10.75 -6.68 34.86
C SER A 165 10.46 -5.54 33.87
N ASN A 166 9.68 -4.53 34.28
CA ASN A 166 9.48 -3.31 33.50
C ASN A 166 10.85 -2.70 33.17
N GLN A 167 10.98 -2.10 31.98
CA GLN A 167 12.18 -1.35 31.57
C GLN A 167 13.45 -2.21 31.53
N SER A 168 13.32 -3.54 31.42
CA SER A 168 14.46 -4.46 31.36
C SER A 168 14.98 -4.56 29.94
N TYR A 169 16.30 -4.56 29.79
CA TYR A 169 16.93 -4.60 28.48
C TYR A 169 18.16 -5.49 28.43
N ALA A 170 18.52 -5.89 27.21
CA ALA A 170 19.74 -6.60 26.88
C ALA A 170 20.55 -5.75 25.89
N GLN A 171 21.74 -5.26 26.25
CA GLN A 171 22.46 -4.29 25.42
C GLN A 171 23.98 -4.51 25.35
N ILE A 172 24.56 -4.41 24.17
CA ILE A 172 25.98 -4.02 24.00
C ILE A 172 25.98 -2.62 23.42
N GLY A 173 26.52 -1.67 24.17
CA GLY A 173 26.45 -0.26 23.83
C GLY A 173 26.25 0.63 25.06
N HIS A 174 26.59 1.90 24.87
CA HIS A 174 26.33 2.94 25.86
C HIS A 174 24.87 3.40 25.88
N GLY A 175 24.40 3.82 27.05
CA GLY A 175 23.02 4.26 27.26
C GLY A 175 22.20 3.22 28.03
N GLY A 176 20.95 3.03 27.61
CA GLY A 176 19.94 2.20 28.27
C GLY A 176 18.59 2.92 28.33
N TYR A 177 17.69 2.46 29.21
CA TYR A 177 16.44 3.16 29.49
C TYR A 177 16.71 4.48 30.23
N GLU A 178 16.27 5.63 29.69
CA GLU A 178 16.56 6.99 30.20
C GLU A 178 18.06 7.28 30.35
N GLY A 179 18.90 6.67 29.51
CA GLY A 179 20.34 6.90 29.49
C GLY A 179 20.72 8.18 28.74
N ASP A 180 20.29 9.34 29.23
CA ASP A 180 20.49 10.63 28.55
C ASP A 180 21.97 11.02 28.36
N GLY A 181 22.26 11.69 27.26
CA GLY A 181 23.61 12.12 26.87
C GLY A 181 23.96 11.75 25.42
N ALA A 182 25.06 12.30 24.92
CA ALA A 182 25.63 11.87 23.64
C ALA A 182 26.55 10.66 23.86
N HIS A 183 26.32 9.60 23.10
CA HIS A 183 27.05 8.35 23.22
C HIS A 183 27.88 8.06 21.97
N SER A 184 29.17 7.78 22.12
CA SER A 184 30.04 7.51 20.96
C SER A 184 31.05 6.38 21.18
N GLY A 185 31.45 5.71 20.11
CA GLY A 185 32.51 4.70 20.13
C GLY A 185 32.19 3.50 19.25
N ASP A 186 33.21 2.87 18.70
CA ASP A 186 32.98 1.73 17.81
C ASP A 186 32.61 0.49 18.62
N ILE A 187 31.66 -0.29 18.14
CA ILE A 187 31.22 -1.55 18.76
C ILE A 187 31.60 -2.71 17.86
N THR A 188 32.55 -3.54 18.28
CA THR A 188 32.93 -4.76 17.57
C THR A 188 32.55 -6.00 18.38
N VAL A 189 31.75 -6.90 17.80
CA VAL A 189 31.34 -8.17 18.40
C VAL A 189 31.76 -9.33 17.50
N ASN A 190 32.58 -10.25 18.04
CA ASN A 190 33.00 -11.47 17.38
C ASN A 190 32.51 -12.69 18.18
N ALA A 191 31.67 -13.52 17.58
CA ALA A 191 31.11 -14.73 18.18
C ALA A 191 31.37 -15.98 17.34
N GLY A 192 31.55 -17.12 18.01
CA GLY A 192 31.55 -18.42 17.38
C GLY A 192 30.14 -18.97 17.22
N ALA A 193 29.93 -20.22 17.61
CA ALA A 193 28.61 -20.84 17.66
C ALA A 193 28.53 -21.79 18.86
N ASP A 194 27.38 -21.86 19.52
CA ASP A 194 27.11 -22.91 20.50
C ASP A 194 26.66 -24.22 19.82
N GLY A 195 26.37 -25.25 20.63
CA GLY A 195 25.92 -26.55 20.13
C GLY A 195 24.55 -26.54 19.42
N SER A 196 23.82 -25.42 19.48
CA SER A 196 22.54 -25.19 18.81
C SER A 196 22.67 -24.21 17.65
N ASN A 197 23.89 -23.95 17.18
CA ASN A 197 24.23 -22.97 16.15
C ASN A 197 23.93 -21.50 16.53
N ARG A 198 23.71 -21.18 17.80
CA ARG A 198 23.51 -19.78 18.21
C ARG A 198 24.86 -19.09 18.29
N GLY A 199 25.02 -17.97 17.62
CA GLY A 199 26.25 -17.18 17.64
C GLY A 199 26.09 -15.92 18.48
N VAL A 200 25.21 -15.01 18.06
CA VAL A 200 24.80 -13.82 18.83
C VAL A 200 23.31 -13.94 19.12
N ASP A 201 22.91 -13.86 20.38
CA ASP A 201 21.53 -14.14 20.79
C ASP A 201 21.07 -13.19 21.91
N PHE A 202 20.18 -12.26 21.55
CA PHE A 202 19.68 -11.19 22.40
C PHE A 202 18.17 -11.33 22.59
N ARG A 203 17.72 -11.48 23.84
CA ARG A 203 16.30 -11.59 24.17
C ARG A 203 15.86 -10.58 25.21
N ALA A 204 14.78 -9.86 24.91
CA ALA A 204 14.09 -8.98 25.85
C ALA A 204 13.14 -9.76 26.79
N GLY A 205 12.64 -9.10 27.82
CA GLY A 205 11.70 -9.69 28.80
C GLY A 205 10.23 -9.50 28.42
N SER A 206 9.30 -10.11 29.15
CA SER A 206 7.86 -10.07 28.83
C SER A 206 7.08 -8.94 29.53
N ARG A 207 7.72 -7.79 29.75
CA ARG A 207 7.14 -6.64 30.50
C ARG A 207 7.21 -5.36 29.67
N PRO A 208 6.52 -4.27 30.07
CA PRO A 208 6.53 -3.01 29.33
C PRO A 208 7.93 -2.40 29.24
N ASP A 209 8.18 -1.67 28.15
CA ASP A 209 9.41 -0.91 27.88
C ASP A 209 10.68 -1.77 27.83
N THR A 210 10.55 -3.01 27.35
CA THR A 210 11.68 -3.93 27.27
C THR A 210 12.26 -3.97 25.87
N PHE A 211 13.59 -4.04 25.76
CA PHE A 211 14.24 -4.07 24.46
C PHE A 211 15.52 -4.91 24.47
N ALA A 212 15.97 -5.31 23.29
CA ALA A 212 17.30 -5.89 23.13
C ALA A 212 18.03 -5.21 21.97
N MET A 213 19.27 -4.76 22.17
CA MET A 213 20.00 -4.06 21.13
C MET A 213 21.52 -4.27 21.14
N ILE A 214 22.14 -4.07 19.99
CA ILE A 214 23.56 -3.71 19.87
C ILE A 214 23.62 -2.33 19.25
N GLY A 215 24.18 -1.38 19.97
CA GLY A 215 24.21 0.02 19.57
C GLY A 215 24.06 0.98 20.75
N HIS A 216 24.29 2.26 20.45
CA HIS A 216 24.14 3.34 21.42
C HIS A 216 22.70 3.86 21.49
N GLY A 217 22.27 4.25 22.68
CA GLY A 217 20.93 4.75 22.93
C GLY A 217 20.10 3.77 23.75
N GLY A 218 18.85 3.57 23.36
CA GLY A 218 17.83 2.85 24.10
C GLY A 218 16.53 3.65 24.18
N THR A 219 15.65 3.29 25.12
CA THR A 219 14.37 3.98 25.30
C THR A 219 14.55 5.28 26.07
N ASN A 220 14.03 6.39 25.54
CA ASN A 220 14.13 7.74 26.10
C ASN A 220 15.58 8.17 26.38
N ALA A 221 16.55 7.70 25.58
CA ALA A 221 17.96 8.03 25.74
C ALA A 221 18.30 9.32 24.96
N ARG A 222 17.87 10.47 25.48
CA ARG A 222 17.90 11.74 24.75
C ARG A 222 19.25 12.45 24.90
N SER A 223 19.77 13.04 23.83
CA SER A 223 21.09 13.69 23.79
C SER A 223 21.06 15.23 23.92
N PHE A 224 19.93 15.83 24.30
CA PHE A 224 19.70 17.30 24.31
C PHE A 224 20.80 18.10 25.01
N ALA A 225 21.35 19.16 24.41
CA ALA A 225 22.15 20.17 25.14
C ALA A 225 21.47 21.54 25.12
N ARG A 226 20.83 21.97 26.23
CA ARG A 226 21.00 23.33 26.78
C ARG A 226 20.18 23.70 28.03
N ASP A 227 20.86 24.39 28.94
CA ASP A 227 20.32 25.46 29.77
C ASP A 227 19.60 26.52 28.91
N PRO A 228 18.30 26.82 29.13
CA PRO A 228 17.53 27.82 28.40
C PRO A 228 18.19 29.22 28.32
N GLY A 229 19.20 29.50 29.13
CA GLY A 229 19.86 30.81 29.23
C GLY A 229 21.17 31.04 28.46
N ASN A 230 21.84 30.03 27.88
CA ASN A 230 23.26 30.21 27.47
C ASN A 230 23.62 29.84 26.01
N PRO A 231 23.73 30.83 25.08
CA PRO A 231 24.18 30.76 23.68
C PRO A 231 25.44 29.96 23.31
N SER A 232 26.27 29.54 24.26
CA SER A 232 27.69 29.24 23.99
C SER A 232 28.16 27.79 24.20
N VAL A 233 27.26 26.86 24.52
CA VAL A 233 27.59 25.41 24.58
C VAL A 233 27.54 24.79 23.17
N PRO A 234 28.57 24.01 22.75
CA PRO A 234 28.56 23.26 21.49
C PRO A 234 27.38 22.29 21.42
N LEU A 235 26.78 22.12 20.25
CA LEU A 235 25.74 21.12 20.01
C LEU A 235 26.34 19.71 20.22
N THR A 236 25.68 18.85 20.99
CA THR A 236 26.05 17.44 21.16
C THR A 236 25.83 16.68 19.86
N MET A 237 26.74 15.75 19.51
CA MET A 237 26.83 15.10 18.18
C MET A 237 25.81 13.97 17.93
N GLY A 238 24.83 13.76 18.82
CA GLY A 238 23.96 12.57 18.79
C GLY A 238 24.70 11.29 19.19
N ASN A 239 24.15 10.12 18.83
CA ASN A 239 24.78 8.82 19.08
C ASN A 239 25.60 8.36 17.88
N SER A 240 26.84 7.89 18.06
CA SER A 240 27.66 7.54 16.90
C SER A 240 28.75 6.49 17.10
N GLY A 241 29.20 5.88 16.00
CA GLY A 241 30.31 4.92 15.99
C GLY A 241 30.03 3.76 15.05
N ASP A 242 31.05 3.09 14.56
CA ASP A 242 30.83 1.95 13.66
C ASP A 242 30.43 0.71 14.47
N ILE A 243 29.44 -0.05 13.98
CA ILE A 243 29.00 -1.30 14.60
C ILE A 243 29.38 -2.46 13.68
N ARG A 244 30.24 -3.35 14.16
CA ARG A 244 30.64 -4.57 13.44
C ARG A 244 30.28 -5.81 14.24
N VAL A 245 29.41 -6.66 13.70
CA VAL A 245 29.03 -7.95 14.29
C VAL A 245 29.42 -9.08 13.35
N THR A 246 30.27 -9.99 13.79
CA THR A 246 30.66 -11.19 13.03
C THR A 246 30.38 -12.45 13.85
N SER A 247 29.70 -13.41 13.24
CA SER A 247 29.28 -14.65 13.87
C SER A 247 29.55 -15.87 12.99
N ILE A 248 29.91 -17.01 13.60
CA ILE A 248 29.88 -18.29 12.89
C ILE A 248 28.45 -18.83 12.82
N GLY A 249 27.73 -18.81 13.95
CA GLY A 249 26.35 -19.24 14.04
C GLY A 249 25.36 -18.13 13.72
N ASP A 250 24.10 -18.34 14.10
CA ASP A 250 23.00 -17.41 13.89
C ASP A 250 23.20 -16.12 14.70
N ILE A 251 22.75 -15.00 14.12
CA ILE A 251 22.56 -13.73 14.83
C ILE A 251 21.05 -13.56 15.04
N THR A 252 20.63 -13.50 16.29
CA THR A 252 19.21 -13.54 16.69
C THR A 252 18.91 -12.43 17.69
N PHE A 253 17.89 -11.64 17.39
CA PHE A 253 17.29 -10.68 18.32
C PHE A 253 15.79 -10.98 18.46
N VAL A 254 15.32 -11.09 19.70
CA VAL A 254 13.90 -11.37 20.02
C VAL A 254 13.37 -10.37 21.04
N ALA A 255 12.33 -9.62 20.67
CA ALA A 255 11.59 -8.77 21.61
C ALA A 255 10.58 -9.60 22.41
N GLY A 256 10.18 -9.11 23.58
CA GLY A 256 9.07 -9.69 24.34
C GLY A 256 7.69 -9.24 23.85
N THR A 257 6.67 -9.78 24.50
CA THR A 257 5.26 -9.33 24.49
C THR A 257 4.82 -9.10 25.93
N GLY A 258 3.79 -8.28 26.14
CA GLY A 258 3.13 -8.08 27.42
C GLY A 258 2.47 -9.35 27.97
N ASN A 259 2.14 -9.31 29.26
CA ASN A 259 1.55 -10.44 30.03
C ASN A 259 0.43 -9.93 30.96
N PHE A 260 -0.29 -8.88 30.55
CA PHE A 260 -1.34 -8.25 31.35
C PHE A 260 -2.67 -8.31 30.61
N VAL A 261 -3.72 -8.75 31.31
CA VAL A 261 -5.09 -8.74 30.83
C VAL A 261 -5.77 -7.50 31.45
N ASN A 262 -6.17 -6.53 30.62
CA ASN A 262 -7.06 -5.39 30.95
C ASN A 262 -6.52 -4.31 31.91
N SER A 263 -5.57 -3.47 31.46
CA SER A 263 -5.41 -2.09 31.97
C SER A 263 -4.51 -1.26 31.04
N ASP A 264 -5.07 -0.16 30.52
CA ASP A 264 -4.47 0.98 29.79
C ASP A 264 -3.06 0.71 29.17
N GLU A 265 -3.07 0.38 27.88
CA GLU A 265 -2.06 -0.32 27.08
C GLU A 265 -0.83 0.52 26.61
N ASP A 266 0.20 0.73 27.45
CA ASP A 266 1.44 1.47 27.06
C ASP A 266 2.70 0.60 26.82
N SER A 267 2.55 -0.67 26.44
CA SER A 267 3.69 -1.60 26.29
C SER A 267 4.50 -1.34 25.00
N ARG A 268 5.72 -0.79 25.13
CA ARG A 268 6.69 -0.57 24.03
C ARG A 268 7.80 -1.63 24.04
N GLN A 269 7.94 -2.42 22.98
CA GLN A 269 8.88 -3.54 22.95
C GLN A 269 9.58 -3.63 21.59
N TYR A 270 10.92 -3.69 21.57
CA TYR A 270 11.63 -3.70 20.29
C TYR A 270 12.96 -4.43 20.33
N VAL A 271 13.46 -4.71 19.13
CA VAL A 271 14.83 -5.13 18.91
C VAL A 271 15.51 -4.24 17.88
N GLN A 272 16.75 -3.88 18.14
CA GLN A 272 17.52 -3.03 17.24
C GLN A 272 18.99 -3.41 17.14
N LEU A 273 19.56 -3.36 15.94
CA LEU A 273 21.01 -3.28 15.75
C LEU A 273 21.31 -1.97 15.01
N GLY A 274 21.92 -1.03 15.71
CA GLY A 274 22.09 0.35 15.25
C GLY A 274 21.94 1.37 16.37
N HIS A 275 22.19 2.64 16.08
CA HIS A 275 22.06 3.73 17.04
C HIS A 275 20.63 4.27 17.10
N GLY A 276 20.20 4.71 18.28
CA GLY A 276 18.88 5.30 18.51
C GLY A 276 18.05 4.45 19.46
N GLY A 277 16.82 4.13 19.06
CA GLY A 277 15.81 3.47 19.88
C GLY A 277 14.50 4.26 19.89
N TYR A 278 13.69 4.00 20.92
CA TYR A 278 12.45 4.74 21.15
C TYR A 278 12.76 6.12 21.75
N ASP A 279 12.34 7.21 21.10
CA ASP A 279 12.44 8.59 21.61
C ASP A 279 13.90 8.97 21.98
N ALA A 280 14.83 8.67 21.08
CA ALA A 280 16.26 8.99 21.22
C ALA A 280 16.58 10.38 20.61
N ASP A 281 15.97 11.43 21.14
CA ASP A 281 16.04 12.77 20.53
C ASP A 281 17.39 13.50 20.69
N VAL A 282 17.83 14.23 19.66
CA VAL A 282 19.04 15.09 19.71
C VAL A 282 18.79 16.59 19.98
N ALA A 283 17.55 17.12 19.88
CA ALA A 283 17.29 18.58 19.91
C ALA A 283 16.12 19.06 20.82
N PHE A 284 16.32 20.17 21.56
CA PHE A 284 15.34 20.71 22.52
C PHE A 284 14.17 21.47 21.85
N GLY A 285 12.96 21.32 22.40
CA GLY A 285 11.80 22.14 22.05
C GLY A 285 11.06 21.70 20.77
N GLY A 286 11.33 20.49 20.28
CA GLY A 286 10.65 19.92 19.13
C GLY A 286 11.06 20.52 17.78
N LEU A 287 12.18 21.26 17.72
CA LEU A 287 12.73 21.80 16.49
C LEU A 287 13.52 20.71 15.74
N ASP A 288 13.16 20.48 14.49
CA ASP A 288 13.81 19.49 13.63
C ASP A 288 15.17 20.02 13.14
N VAL A 289 16.18 19.14 13.13
CA VAL A 289 17.56 19.49 12.75
C VAL A 289 17.91 18.81 11.43
N TYR A 290 17.81 19.57 10.33
CA TYR A 290 18.16 19.12 8.98
C TYR A 290 19.54 19.69 8.56
N ASN A 291 20.32 18.93 7.79
CA ASN A 291 21.61 19.33 7.20
C ASN A 291 22.65 19.90 8.19
N SER A 292 22.64 19.43 9.43
CA SER A 292 23.59 19.79 10.48
C SER A 292 24.72 18.78 10.68
N GLY A 293 24.57 17.55 10.17
CA GLY A 293 25.45 16.43 10.48
C GLY A 293 25.25 15.83 11.88
N ILE A 294 24.28 16.31 12.65
CA ILE A 294 24.01 15.93 14.04
C ILE A 294 22.86 14.92 14.08
N GLY A 295 23.10 13.76 14.69
CA GLY A 295 22.11 12.69 14.79
C GLY A 295 22.75 11.33 15.06
N HIS A 296 22.10 10.26 14.64
CA HIS A 296 22.50 8.89 14.92
C HIS A 296 23.22 8.27 13.73
N HIS A 297 24.52 7.98 13.85
CA HIS A 297 25.30 7.63 12.65
C HIS A 297 26.49 6.72 12.89
N GLY A 298 26.86 5.98 11.86
CA GLY A 298 27.97 5.04 11.87
C GLY A 298 27.71 3.90 10.90
N ASP A 299 28.78 3.31 10.37
CA ASP A 299 28.68 2.17 9.46
C ASP A 299 28.30 0.92 10.26
N ILE A 300 27.34 0.16 9.76
CA ILE A 300 26.85 -1.07 10.38
C ILE A 300 27.23 -2.25 9.48
N THR A 301 28.05 -3.17 9.97
CA THR A 301 28.38 -4.42 9.28
C THR A 301 27.93 -5.64 10.08
N VAL A 302 27.15 -6.51 9.48
CA VAL A 302 26.67 -7.77 10.07
C VAL A 302 27.06 -8.93 9.16
N THR A 303 27.82 -9.90 9.69
CA THR A 303 28.26 -11.05 8.90
C THR A 303 28.03 -12.37 9.65
N THR A 304 27.37 -13.33 9.00
CA THR A 304 27.32 -14.73 9.46
C THR A 304 28.01 -15.65 8.46
N THR A 305 28.93 -16.50 8.93
CA THR A 305 29.66 -17.42 8.04
C THR A 305 29.07 -18.84 7.95
N GLY A 306 28.08 -19.15 8.79
CA GLY A 306 27.41 -20.45 8.82
C GLY A 306 26.01 -20.44 9.43
N GLY A 307 25.41 -19.27 9.63
CA GLY A 307 24.10 -19.11 10.25
C GLY A 307 23.21 -18.10 9.53
N ARG A 308 21.99 -17.92 10.03
CA ARG A 308 21.03 -16.92 9.54
C ARG A 308 21.08 -15.62 10.36
N VAL A 309 20.48 -14.56 9.84
CA VAL A 309 20.20 -13.33 10.58
C VAL A 309 18.69 -13.24 10.86
N PHE A 310 18.31 -13.08 12.12
CA PHE A 310 16.92 -13.07 12.56
C PHE A 310 16.64 -11.92 13.53
N PHE A 311 15.63 -11.11 13.21
CA PHE A 311 15.06 -10.09 14.08
C PHE A 311 13.56 -10.32 14.19
N GLY A 312 13.08 -10.61 15.40
CA GLY A 312 11.66 -10.83 15.65
C GLY A 312 11.17 -10.00 16.81
N ALA A 313 10.17 -9.15 16.57
CA ALA A 313 9.40 -8.54 17.63
C ALA A 313 8.07 -9.29 17.82
N GLY A 314 7.58 -9.36 19.05
CA GLY A 314 6.16 -9.55 19.34
C GLY A 314 5.43 -10.82 18.87
N ASP A 315 5.99 -12.03 18.73
CA ASP A 315 5.20 -13.22 18.30
C ASP A 315 5.40 -14.44 19.22
N VAL A 316 4.38 -14.73 20.04
CA VAL A 316 4.38 -15.86 21.00
C VAL A 316 4.08 -17.21 20.36
N SER A 317 3.52 -17.22 19.15
CA SER A 317 2.97 -18.42 18.49
C SER A 317 4.00 -19.19 17.67
N ARG A 318 5.18 -18.59 17.44
CA ARG A 318 6.24 -19.18 16.60
C ARG A 318 6.85 -20.43 17.20
N ALA A 319 7.07 -21.42 16.32
CA ALA A 319 7.77 -22.65 16.65
C ALA A 319 9.29 -22.42 16.85
N ASP A 320 9.89 -21.47 16.11
CA ASP A 320 11.29 -21.09 16.21
C ASP A 320 11.43 -19.64 16.72
N ASN A 321 12.21 -19.46 17.80
CA ASN A 321 12.41 -18.17 18.48
C ASN A 321 11.12 -17.44 18.92
N PRO A 322 10.23 -18.08 19.74
CA PRO A 322 9.04 -17.40 20.24
C PRO A 322 9.39 -16.21 21.14
N SER A 323 8.64 -15.13 21.00
CA SER A 323 8.70 -13.99 21.90
C SER A 323 8.20 -14.39 23.30
N PRO A 324 8.90 -14.00 24.39
CA PRO A 324 8.38 -14.19 25.74
C PRO A 324 7.14 -13.34 26.02
N GLY A 325 6.06 -13.91 26.56
CA GLY A 325 4.86 -13.19 27.02
C GLY A 325 3.56 -13.87 26.57
N LEU A 326 2.46 -13.11 26.46
CA LEU A 326 1.13 -13.60 26.06
C LEU A 326 0.62 -13.04 24.72
N GLY A 327 1.43 -12.26 23.99
CA GLY A 327 0.98 -11.65 22.74
C GLY A 327 0.33 -10.28 22.92
N GLU A 328 0.56 -9.60 24.04
CA GLU A 328 0.02 -8.25 24.30
C GLU A 328 1.04 -7.16 23.93
N GLY A 329 0.59 -5.95 23.59
CA GLY A 329 1.42 -4.74 23.59
C GLY A 329 1.20 -3.76 22.43
N ARG A 330 1.44 -2.47 22.69
CA ARG A 330 1.06 -1.38 21.77
C ARG A 330 2.03 -1.13 20.63
N PHE A 331 3.34 -1.29 20.85
CA PHE A 331 4.35 -1.03 19.82
C PHE A 331 5.40 -2.13 19.78
N HIS A 332 5.51 -2.77 18.63
CA HIS A 332 6.54 -3.76 18.35
C HIS A 332 7.36 -3.38 17.12
N TYR A 333 8.69 -3.37 17.22
CA TYR A 333 9.48 -3.23 16.01
C TYR A 333 10.79 -4.01 16.02
N ALA A 334 11.18 -4.40 14.81
CA ALA A 334 12.45 -5.02 14.49
C ALA A 334 13.21 -4.11 13.52
N LEU A 335 14.35 -3.57 13.95
CA LEU A 335 15.15 -2.63 13.17
C LEU A 335 16.62 -3.05 13.07
N LEU A 336 17.19 -3.03 11.87
CA LEU A 336 18.63 -2.99 11.66
C LEU A 336 18.96 -1.71 10.92
N GLY A 337 19.58 -0.77 11.62
CA GLY A 337 19.83 0.57 11.14
C GLY A 337 19.75 1.62 12.25
N ASN A 338 20.18 2.83 11.90
CA ASN A 338 20.10 4.00 12.78
C ASN A 338 18.68 4.60 12.79
N GLY A 339 18.20 5.00 13.96
CA GLY A 339 16.85 5.54 14.17
C GLY A 339 16.04 4.72 15.16
N GLY A 340 14.76 4.56 14.87
CA GLY A 340 13.76 3.94 15.72
C GLY A 340 12.47 4.77 15.76
N TYR A 341 11.58 4.42 16.67
CA TYR A 341 10.32 5.13 16.87
C TYR A 341 10.58 6.54 17.47
N GLU A 342 10.05 7.59 16.84
CA GLU A 342 10.21 9.00 17.25
C GLU A 342 11.67 9.47 17.39
N ALA A 343 12.64 8.77 16.80
CA ALA A 343 14.04 9.17 16.88
C ALA A 343 14.33 10.41 16.01
N ARG A 344 14.61 11.56 16.64
CA ARG A 344 15.00 12.79 15.94
C ARG A 344 16.51 12.90 15.74
N GLY A 345 16.90 13.52 14.62
CA GLY A 345 18.28 13.77 14.20
C GLY A 345 18.55 13.19 12.81
N GLU A 346 19.66 13.56 12.18
CA GLU A 346 20.07 12.89 10.94
C GLU A 346 20.47 11.44 11.22
N HIS A 347 20.14 10.52 10.31
CA HIS A 347 20.48 9.10 10.45
C HIS A 347 21.25 8.62 9.23
N TYR A 348 22.54 8.31 9.34
CA TYR A 348 23.37 8.00 8.15
C TYR A 348 24.49 7.01 8.45
N GLY A 349 25.12 6.48 7.40
CA GLY A 349 26.14 5.44 7.45
C GLY A 349 25.85 4.29 6.48
N ASN A 350 26.88 3.55 6.09
CA ASN A 350 26.69 2.36 5.26
C ASN A 350 26.09 1.22 6.09
N ILE A 351 25.23 0.41 5.49
CA ILE A 351 24.74 -0.83 6.09
C ILE A 351 25.17 -1.99 5.18
N ASP A 352 25.94 -2.93 5.71
CA ASP A 352 26.42 -4.13 5.00
C ASP A 352 26.00 -5.38 5.79
N VAL A 353 25.14 -6.21 5.22
CA VAL A 353 24.64 -7.44 5.84
C VAL A 353 24.91 -8.63 4.92
N ASP A 354 25.79 -9.53 5.36
CA ASP A 354 26.14 -10.77 4.64
C ASP A 354 25.79 -11.98 5.50
N ALA A 355 24.72 -12.70 5.13
CA ALA A 355 24.26 -13.90 5.82
C ALA A 355 24.52 -15.16 4.99
N PHE A 356 25.17 -16.16 5.56
CA PHE A 356 25.31 -17.47 4.90
C PHE A 356 23.95 -18.15 4.65
N GLY A 357 23.01 -18.03 5.59
CA GLY A 357 21.65 -18.56 5.49
C GLY A 357 20.64 -17.48 5.13
N ASP A 358 19.46 -17.56 5.76
CA ASP A 358 18.37 -16.62 5.53
C ASP A 358 18.58 -15.28 6.27
N ILE A 359 17.89 -14.24 5.81
CA ILE A 359 17.68 -12.99 6.56
C ILE A 359 16.18 -12.85 6.81
N VAL A 360 15.77 -12.75 8.08
CA VAL A 360 14.36 -12.72 8.47
C VAL A 360 14.07 -11.59 9.46
N PHE A 361 13.09 -10.75 9.12
CA PHE A 361 12.60 -9.64 9.96
C PHE A 361 11.09 -9.74 10.18
N LEU A 362 10.64 -9.54 11.43
CA LEU A 362 9.23 -9.62 11.82
C LEU A 362 8.83 -8.46 12.74
N GLY A 363 7.78 -7.72 12.36
CA GLY A 363 7.29 -6.55 13.10
C GLY A 363 6.48 -6.87 14.36
N GLY A 364 5.87 -8.05 14.46
CA GLY A 364 5.23 -8.60 15.67
C GLY A 364 3.69 -8.69 15.69
N SER A 365 3.17 -9.73 16.33
CA SER A 365 1.75 -10.04 16.49
C SER A 365 1.29 -9.71 17.91
N SER A 366 0.52 -8.63 18.09
CA SER A 366 -0.16 -8.40 19.36
C SER A 366 -1.69 -8.25 19.24
N GLU A 367 -2.38 -8.72 20.27
CA GLU A 367 -3.83 -8.64 20.46
C GLU A 367 -4.14 -7.31 21.18
N ASP A 368 -4.10 -6.18 20.45
CA ASP A 368 -4.38 -4.84 21.00
C ASP A 368 -5.48 -4.18 20.14
N ASN A 369 -6.40 -3.45 20.78
CA ASN A 369 -7.57 -2.80 20.18
C ASN A 369 -7.36 -1.30 19.87
N ASP A 370 -6.18 -0.75 20.13
CA ASP A 370 -5.83 0.65 19.83
C ASP A 370 -5.50 0.90 18.34
N ALA A 371 -6.13 1.92 17.74
CA ALA A 371 -6.00 2.24 16.31
C ALA A 371 -4.67 2.91 15.87
N ASP A 372 -3.83 3.37 16.80
CA ASP A 372 -2.62 4.19 16.53
C ASP A 372 -1.30 3.37 16.50
N ARG A 373 -1.31 2.16 15.92
CA ARG A 373 -0.20 1.19 16.08
C ARG A 373 0.66 0.96 14.82
N TYR A 374 1.98 0.97 14.99
CA TYR A 374 2.99 0.81 13.93
C TYR A 374 3.92 -0.36 14.21
N ASP A 375 3.46 -1.58 13.94
CA ASP A 375 4.32 -2.74 14.13
C ASP A 375 5.16 -3.03 12.89
N PHE A 376 6.43 -2.64 12.92
CA PHE A 376 7.25 -2.59 11.72
C PHE A 376 8.50 -3.47 11.77
N ALA A 377 8.87 -3.96 10.59
CA ALA A 377 10.11 -4.65 10.33
C ALA A 377 10.91 -3.85 9.30
N GLN A 378 12.09 -3.38 9.67
CA GLN A 378 12.90 -2.53 8.80
C GLN A 378 14.39 -2.87 8.83
N LEU A 379 15.02 -2.83 7.65
CA LEU A 379 16.46 -2.81 7.47
C LEU A 379 16.81 -1.56 6.66
N GLY A 380 17.48 -0.59 7.29
CA GLY A 380 17.69 0.76 6.77
C GLY A 380 17.56 1.80 7.87
N HIS A 381 17.85 3.06 7.56
CA HIS A 381 17.68 4.15 8.51
C HIS A 381 16.24 4.60 8.63
N GLY A 382 15.86 5.14 9.79
CA GLY A 382 14.53 5.70 10.04
C GLY A 382 13.74 4.90 11.06
N GLY A 383 12.49 4.59 10.74
CA GLY A 383 11.49 4.06 11.67
C GLY A 383 10.25 4.95 11.73
N ALA A 384 9.24 4.56 12.51
CA ALA A 384 7.99 5.31 12.58
C ALA A 384 8.17 6.67 13.29
N VAL A 385 7.64 7.74 12.68
CA VAL A 385 7.64 9.12 13.22
C VAL A 385 9.06 9.69 13.47
N SER A 386 10.10 9.06 12.92
CA SER A 386 11.47 9.57 13.01
C SER A 386 11.63 10.85 12.17
N ARG A 387 12.56 11.73 12.54
CA ARG A 387 12.76 13.00 11.82
C ARG A 387 14.22 13.32 11.62
N GLY A 388 14.54 13.88 10.45
CA GLY A 388 15.88 14.21 10.00
C GLY A 388 16.23 13.47 8.72
N ASN A 389 17.27 13.93 8.03
CA ASN A 389 17.69 13.31 6.76
C ASN A 389 18.22 11.90 7.02
N LEU A 390 17.86 10.97 6.13
CA LEU A 390 18.25 9.57 6.20
C LEU A 390 19.22 9.23 5.08
N GLY A 391 20.42 8.80 5.44
CA GLY A 391 21.53 8.52 4.54
C GLY A 391 22.11 9.78 3.86
N ARG A 392 23.16 9.58 3.08
CA ARG A 392 23.83 10.62 2.28
C ARG A 392 24.17 10.13 0.89
N ALA A 393 24.43 11.09 0.00
CA ALA A 393 24.84 10.78 -1.36
C ALA A 393 26.12 9.94 -1.37
N GLY A 394 26.04 8.76 -1.97
CA GLY A 394 27.15 7.79 -2.08
C GLY A 394 27.24 6.79 -0.92
N GLU A 395 26.34 6.84 0.07
CA GLU A 395 26.18 5.77 1.05
C GLU A 395 25.39 4.60 0.46
N THR A 396 25.54 3.41 1.06
CA THR A 396 24.96 2.17 0.55
C THR A 396 24.26 1.35 1.63
N ILE A 397 23.19 0.66 1.25
CA ILE A 397 22.57 -0.44 2.00
C ILE A 397 22.75 -1.70 1.15
N ASP A 398 23.65 -2.58 1.55
CA ASP A 398 24.04 -3.81 0.86
C ASP A 398 23.61 -5.02 1.70
N VAL A 399 22.75 -5.87 1.13
CA VAL A 399 22.13 -6.98 1.84
C VAL A 399 22.24 -8.25 1.00
N MET A 400 22.97 -9.24 1.51
CA MET A 400 23.23 -10.52 0.85
C MET A 400 22.81 -11.68 1.76
N ALA A 401 22.00 -12.59 1.24
CA ALA A 401 21.63 -13.84 1.91
C ALA A 401 21.96 -15.05 1.02
N GLY A 402 22.58 -16.08 1.58
CA GLY A 402 22.76 -17.35 0.88
C GLY A 402 21.47 -18.17 0.73
N GLY A 403 20.46 -17.88 1.56
CA GLY A 403 19.11 -18.42 1.48
C GLY A 403 18.07 -17.37 1.09
N ASP A 404 16.95 -17.34 1.79
CA ASP A 404 15.84 -16.40 1.53
C ASP A 404 16.02 -15.07 2.28
N ILE A 405 15.46 -13.99 1.74
CA ILE A 405 15.24 -12.73 2.45
C ILE A 405 13.74 -12.57 2.70
N VAL A 406 13.34 -12.50 3.96
CA VAL A 406 11.93 -12.47 4.35
C VAL A 406 11.65 -11.32 5.33
N PHE A 407 10.74 -10.43 4.95
CA PHE A 407 10.20 -9.40 5.83
C PHE A 407 8.71 -9.62 6.01
N THR A 408 8.25 -9.60 7.26
CA THR A 408 6.82 -9.69 7.59
C THR A 408 6.45 -8.59 8.57
N SER A 409 5.39 -7.83 8.28
CA SER A 409 4.94 -6.76 9.18
C SER A 409 4.34 -7.36 10.45
N GLY A 410 4.09 -6.51 11.45
CA GLY A 410 3.20 -6.91 12.53
C GLY A 410 1.72 -6.89 12.14
N ASN A 411 0.83 -7.26 13.07
CA ASN A 411 -0.59 -7.51 12.83
C ASN A 411 -1.53 -6.30 12.94
N SER A 412 -1.00 -5.07 13.02
CA SER A 412 -1.81 -3.86 13.20
C SER A 412 -2.11 -3.09 11.92
N ALA A 413 -3.18 -2.29 11.93
CA ALA A 413 -3.65 -1.42 10.85
C ALA A 413 -2.56 -0.60 10.13
N SER A 414 -1.52 -0.11 10.80
CA SER A 414 -0.50 0.75 10.16
C SER A 414 0.90 0.14 10.11
N SER A 415 0.97 -1.19 10.24
CA SER A 415 2.20 -1.98 10.20
C SER A 415 2.86 -1.94 8.83
N TYR A 416 4.19 -1.97 8.77
CA TYR A 416 4.89 -1.99 7.48
C TYR A 416 6.13 -2.87 7.50
N THR A 417 6.56 -3.26 6.31
CA THR A 417 7.90 -3.82 6.10
C THR A 417 8.67 -2.97 5.12
N GLN A 418 9.92 -2.65 5.46
CA GLN A 418 10.76 -1.86 4.57
C GLN A 418 12.21 -2.34 4.54
N LEU A 419 12.80 -2.43 3.35
CA LEU A 419 14.24 -2.45 3.19
C LEU A 419 14.65 -1.17 2.46
N GLY A 420 15.33 -0.29 3.18
CA GLY A 420 15.70 1.04 2.76
C GLY A 420 15.37 2.12 3.80
N ASN A 421 15.72 3.35 3.46
CA ASN A 421 15.55 4.51 4.33
C ASN A 421 14.11 5.05 4.32
N GLY A 422 13.54 5.30 5.49
CA GLY A 422 12.23 5.92 5.63
C GLY A 422 11.39 5.24 6.70
N GLY A 423 10.11 5.07 6.39
CA GLY A 423 9.12 4.51 7.29
C GLY A 423 7.82 5.30 7.24
N ARG A 424 7.01 5.16 8.28
CA ARG A 424 5.74 5.89 8.40
C ARG A 424 5.92 7.23 9.12
N SER A 425 5.45 8.32 8.52
CA SER A 425 5.57 9.68 9.02
C SER A 425 7.02 10.10 9.31
N THR A 426 7.96 9.52 8.56
CA THR A 426 9.39 9.77 8.70
C THR A 426 9.77 11.01 7.90
N GLN A 427 10.13 12.11 8.55
CA GLN A 427 10.29 13.39 7.83
C GLN A 427 11.77 13.70 7.52
N GLY A 428 12.10 13.97 6.26
CA GLY A 428 13.42 14.43 5.81
C GLY A 428 13.79 13.89 4.42
N ASP A 429 14.94 14.32 3.90
CA ASP A 429 15.46 13.79 2.63
C ASP A 429 16.03 12.37 2.87
N HIS A 430 15.76 11.42 1.97
CA HIS A 430 16.23 10.03 2.04
C HIS A 430 17.17 9.70 0.89
N ASN A 431 18.35 9.16 1.19
CA ASN A 431 19.41 8.95 0.22
C ASN A 431 20.18 7.64 0.46
N GLY A 432 20.62 6.98 -0.60
CA GLY A 432 21.56 5.86 -0.55
C GLY A 432 21.29 4.82 -1.64
N ASP A 433 22.34 4.22 -2.19
CA ASP A 433 22.14 3.10 -3.12
C ASP A 433 21.77 1.84 -2.32
N ILE A 434 20.75 1.11 -2.76
CA ILE A 434 20.29 -0.14 -2.15
C ILE A 434 20.65 -1.29 -3.08
N TRP A 435 21.35 -2.29 -2.56
CA TRP A 435 21.63 -3.54 -3.26
C TRP A 435 21.16 -4.72 -2.41
N VAL A 436 20.33 -5.60 -2.99
CA VAL A 436 19.76 -6.77 -2.30
C VAL A 436 19.95 -8.01 -3.13
N ALA A 437 20.55 -9.06 -2.56
CA ALA A 437 20.80 -10.34 -3.20
C ALA A 437 20.39 -11.52 -2.32
N ALA A 438 19.61 -12.47 -2.87
CA ALA A 438 19.24 -13.71 -2.18
C ALA A 438 19.61 -14.95 -3.02
N GLY A 439 20.15 -15.99 -2.39
CA GLY A 439 20.35 -17.29 -3.03
C GLY A 439 19.03 -18.02 -3.32
N GLY A 440 17.99 -17.73 -2.54
CA GLY A 440 16.62 -18.18 -2.73
C GLY A 440 15.68 -17.02 -3.08
N ASP A 441 14.54 -16.96 -2.41
CA ASP A 441 13.48 -16.01 -2.68
C ASP A 441 13.65 -14.70 -1.90
N ILE A 442 13.10 -13.60 -2.44
CA ILE A 442 12.93 -12.34 -1.71
C ILE A 442 11.45 -12.12 -1.48
N ARG A 443 11.02 -12.07 -0.22
CA ARG A 443 9.60 -11.96 0.16
C ARG A 443 9.36 -10.83 1.15
N PHE A 444 8.46 -9.92 0.78
CA PHE A 444 7.93 -8.90 1.68
C PHE A 444 6.42 -9.11 1.82
N SER A 445 5.92 -9.14 3.04
CA SER A 445 4.50 -9.34 3.29
C SER A 445 4.03 -8.49 4.46
N ALA A 446 3.12 -7.57 4.18
CA ALA A 446 2.30 -6.92 5.20
C ALA A 446 1.13 -7.86 5.59
N VAL A 447 0.33 -7.49 6.58
CA VAL A 447 -0.79 -8.32 7.11
C VAL A 447 -1.72 -8.84 6.01
N GLN A 448 -1.70 -10.16 5.75
CA GLN A 448 -2.48 -10.81 4.68
C GLN A 448 -3.80 -11.45 5.13
N GLY A 449 -4.12 -11.48 6.43
CA GLY A 449 -5.20 -12.31 6.98
C GLY A 449 -6.38 -11.51 7.54
N ARG A 450 -7.55 -12.15 7.64
CA ARG A 450 -8.72 -11.68 8.42
C ARG A 450 -8.26 -11.44 9.86
N HIS A 451 -7.95 -10.20 10.20
CA HIS A 451 -7.72 -9.84 11.60
C HIS A 451 -9.09 -9.73 12.24
N SER A 452 -9.58 -10.86 12.74
CA SER A 452 -10.77 -10.93 13.57
C SER A 452 -10.31 -10.65 14.99
N ILE A 453 -10.40 -9.40 15.44
CA ILE A 453 -10.19 -9.08 16.85
C ILE A 453 -11.44 -9.54 17.59
N GLN A 454 -11.29 -10.44 18.57
CA GLN A 454 -12.38 -10.76 19.47
C GLN A 454 -12.55 -9.63 20.47
N ASP A 455 -13.42 -8.69 20.15
CA ASP A 455 -13.78 -7.61 21.05
C ASP A 455 -14.84 -8.10 22.05
N GLU A 456 -14.70 -7.69 23.32
CA GLU A 456 -15.68 -7.92 24.37
C GLU A 456 -16.01 -6.61 25.08
N GLU A 457 -17.21 -6.09 24.83
CA GLU A 457 -17.66 -4.85 25.45
C GLU A 457 -18.58 -5.11 26.63
N LYS A 458 -18.33 -4.40 27.74
CA LYS A 458 -19.13 -4.50 28.95
C LYS A 458 -19.37 -3.12 29.57
N ASN A 459 -20.43 -2.44 29.15
CA ASN A 459 -20.74 -1.10 29.65
C ASN A 459 -22.24 -0.87 29.96
N ASN A 460 -22.51 0.28 30.59
CA ASN A 460 -23.85 0.71 30.97
C ASN A 460 -24.72 1.11 29.77
N ASP A 461 -24.11 1.52 28.66
CA ASP A 461 -24.79 2.02 27.48
C ASP A 461 -25.41 0.88 26.67
N LEU A 462 -24.70 -0.24 26.49
CA LEU A 462 -25.24 -1.47 25.91
C LEU A 462 -26.37 -2.06 26.76
N SER A 463 -26.19 -2.02 28.08
CA SER A 463 -27.23 -2.43 29.04
C SER A 463 -28.48 -1.55 28.95
N ARG A 464 -28.34 -0.26 28.57
CA ARG A 464 -29.45 0.66 28.34
C ARG A 464 -30.10 0.48 26.97
N ALA A 465 -29.32 0.27 25.91
CA ALA A 465 -29.83 0.08 24.55
C ALA A 465 -30.68 -1.19 24.46
N THR A 466 -30.28 -2.27 25.13
CA THR A 466 -31.06 -3.52 25.27
C THR A 466 -32.41 -3.34 25.99
N ASN A 467 -32.62 -2.23 26.71
CA ASN A 467 -33.93 -1.84 27.28
C ASN A 467 -34.80 -1.02 26.29
N ASN A 468 -34.44 -1.01 25.00
CA ASN A 468 -35.07 -0.19 23.95
C ASN A 468 -35.13 1.32 24.27
N GLY A 469 -34.08 1.86 24.93
CA GLY A 469 -33.98 3.29 25.23
C GLY A 469 -35.02 3.85 26.22
N THR A 470 -35.81 3.00 26.88
CA THR A 470 -36.98 3.39 27.71
C THR A 470 -36.66 4.30 28.91
N GLN A 471 -35.39 4.40 29.34
CA GLN A 471 -34.98 5.27 30.45
C GLN A 471 -34.30 6.59 30.01
N THR A 472 -33.68 6.64 28.82
CA THR A 472 -32.98 7.83 28.28
C THR A 472 -32.80 7.69 26.75
N SER A 473 -33.90 7.83 26.01
CA SER A 473 -34.06 8.08 24.56
C SER A 473 -33.32 7.26 23.48
N ASP A 474 -32.24 6.53 23.73
CA ASP A 474 -31.44 5.93 22.66
C ASP A 474 -31.47 4.39 22.76
N ASN A 475 -32.13 3.75 21.78
CA ASN A 475 -32.20 2.31 21.56
C ASN A 475 -31.04 1.80 20.67
N ILE A 476 -30.00 2.62 20.54
CA ILE A 476 -28.86 2.44 19.64
C ILE A 476 -27.63 2.19 20.49
N TYR A 477 -26.80 1.27 20.04
CA TYR A 477 -25.49 1.03 20.60
C TYR A 477 -24.49 0.77 19.49
N ASP A 478 -23.39 1.52 19.50
CA ASP A 478 -22.32 1.38 18.53
C ASP A 478 -21.25 0.49 19.18
N LEU A 479 -21.00 -0.69 18.60
CA LEU A 479 -19.88 -1.55 18.98
C LEU A 479 -18.56 -0.82 18.66
N GLU A 480 -17.58 -0.91 19.56
CA GLU A 480 -16.21 -0.46 19.34
C GLU A 480 -15.61 -1.17 18.10
N GLY A 481 -14.93 -0.43 17.23
CA GLY A 481 -14.44 -0.97 15.96
C GLY A 481 -15.48 -0.94 14.83
N SER A 482 -15.08 -0.40 13.68
CA SER A 482 -15.85 -0.48 12.44
C SER A 482 -15.51 -1.79 11.71
N ASN A 483 -16.44 -2.33 10.92
CA ASN A 483 -16.31 -3.60 10.16
C ASN A 483 -16.43 -4.89 11.00
N VAL A 484 -17.52 -5.02 11.74
CA VAL A 484 -17.89 -6.25 12.45
C VAL A 484 -18.10 -7.41 11.46
N VAL A 485 -17.46 -8.55 11.71
CA VAL A 485 -17.57 -9.75 10.88
C VAL A 485 -18.98 -10.33 11.02
N PRO A 486 -19.72 -10.54 9.91
CA PRO A 486 -21.06 -11.10 9.98
C PRO A 486 -21.10 -12.51 10.61
N GLY A 487 -22.12 -12.73 11.43
CA GLY A 487 -22.38 -13.97 12.16
C GLY A 487 -21.58 -14.14 13.45
N THR A 488 -20.81 -13.12 13.86
CA THR A 488 -19.88 -13.23 14.99
C THR A 488 -20.37 -12.56 16.27
N VAL A 489 -21.34 -11.65 16.19
CA VAL A 489 -21.83 -10.92 17.36
C VAL A 489 -22.68 -11.82 18.25
N VAL A 490 -22.33 -11.85 19.54
CA VAL A 490 -23.04 -12.52 20.61
C VAL A 490 -23.28 -11.52 21.74
N ILE A 491 -24.54 -11.22 22.03
CA ILE A 491 -24.91 -10.34 23.15
C ILE A 491 -25.49 -11.18 24.27
N THR A 492 -24.81 -11.19 25.40
CA THR A 492 -25.20 -11.91 26.61
C THR A 492 -25.78 -10.94 27.63
N ILE A 493 -27.08 -11.08 27.90
CA ILE A 493 -27.80 -10.29 28.90
C ILE A 493 -27.93 -11.13 30.18
N PRO A 494 -27.38 -10.70 31.34
CA PRO A 494 -27.52 -11.47 32.58
C PRO A 494 -28.99 -11.71 32.97
N GLY A 495 -29.42 -12.98 33.05
CA GLY A 495 -30.83 -13.31 33.33
C GLY A 495 -31.82 -13.02 32.19
N GLY A 496 -31.34 -12.53 31.04
CA GLY A 496 -32.06 -12.28 29.78
C GLY A 496 -31.59 -13.20 28.64
N PRO A 497 -32.26 -13.20 27.48
CA PRO A 497 -31.90 -14.08 26.36
C PRO A 497 -30.48 -13.80 25.85
N THR A 498 -29.81 -14.85 25.39
CA THR A 498 -28.60 -14.70 24.57
C THR A 498 -29.03 -14.37 23.15
N LEU A 499 -28.49 -13.28 22.61
CA LEU A 499 -28.75 -12.84 21.26
C LEU A 499 -27.54 -13.15 20.39
N VAL A 500 -27.79 -13.58 19.16
CA VAL A 500 -26.76 -13.88 18.17
C VAL A 500 -27.07 -13.19 16.87
N ASP A 501 -26.02 -12.81 16.17
CA ASP A 501 -26.07 -12.35 14.81
C ASP A 501 -26.37 -13.52 13.84
N ASP A 502 -27.34 -13.33 12.95
CA ASP A 502 -27.71 -14.32 11.92
C ASP A 502 -26.84 -14.24 10.65
N GLY A 503 -25.95 -13.25 10.58
CA GLY A 503 -25.08 -12.98 9.44
C GLY A 503 -25.74 -12.20 8.30
N ASN A 504 -27.02 -11.85 8.42
CA ASN A 504 -27.82 -11.15 7.42
C ASN A 504 -28.27 -9.75 7.89
N GLY A 505 -27.56 -9.16 8.85
CA GLY A 505 -27.86 -7.84 9.40
C GLY A 505 -28.89 -7.86 10.53
N ASN A 506 -29.28 -9.03 11.05
CA ASN A 506 -30.23 -9.14 12.16
C ASN A 506 -29.57 -9.76 13.39
N ILE A 507 -29.96 -9.25 14.56
CA ILE A 507 -29.69 -9.87 15.85
C ILE A 507 -30.94 -10.62 16.29
N VAL A 508 -30.80 -11.93 16.45
CA VAL A 508 -31.88 -12.86 16.78
C VAL A 508 -31.68 -13.50 18.15
N VAL A 509 -32.78 -13.93 18.74
CA VAL A 509 -32.75 -14.69 20.00
C VAL A 509 -32.23 -16.10 19.72
N GLN A 510 -31.12 -16.48 20.34
CA GLN A 510 -30.50 -17.80 20.13
C GLN A 510 -31.27 -18.93 20.83
N ALA A 511 -31.70 -18.67 22.06
CA ALA A 511 -32.39 -19.64 22.91
C ALA A 511 -33.47 -18.96 23.76
N ASN A 512 -34.62 -19.62 23.91
CA ASN A 512 -35.72 -19.15 24.76
C ASN A 512 -35.27 -19.08 26.22
N ILE A 513 -35.62 -18.00 26.91
CA ILE A 513 -35.60 -17.98 28.38
C ILE A 513 -36.93 -18.47 28.94
N SER A 514 -36.88 -19.24 30.02
CA SER A 514 -38.07 -19.66 30.79
C SER A 514 -38.12 -19.04 32.20
N VAL A 515 -37.02 -18.48 32.70
CA VAL A 515 -36.90 -17.87 34.05
C VAL A 515 -35.76 -16.83 34.10
N ASP A 516 -35.90 -15.76 34.88
CA ASP A 516 -34.85 -14.77 35.14
C ASP A 516 -33.76 -15.28 36.13
N ALA A 517 -32.76 -14.45 36.42
CA ALA A 517 -31.67 -14.78 37.36
C ALA A 517 -32.13 -15.01 38.82
N ASN A 518 -33.37 -14.67 39.16
CA ASN A 518 -34.00 -14.89 40.46
C ASN A 518 -34.94 -16.11 40.48
N GLY A 519 -35.17 -16.75 39.32
CA GLY A 519 -36.06 -17.89 39.16
C GLY A 519 -37.53 -17.53 38.90
N ASP A 520 -37.84 -16.26 38.60
CA ASP A 520 -39.19 -15.80 38.27
C ASP A 520 -39.47 -15.89 36.76
N THR A 521 -40.71 -16.20 36.37
CA THR A 521 -41.14 -16.22 34.97
C THR A 521 -41.22 -14.79 34.40
N VAL A 522 -40.39 -14.48 33.41
CA VAL A 522 -40.46 -13.22 32.64
C VAL A 522 -41.75 -13.14 31.82
N ALA A 523 -42.38 -11.96 31.78
CA ALA A 523 -43.70 -11.75 31.18
C ALA A 523 -43.72 -11.75 29.65
N GLU A 524 -42.55 -11.64 29.00
CA GLU A 524 -42.40 -11.66 27.54
C GLU A 524 -41.66 -12.93 27.11
N ASN A 525 -42.37 -13.82 26.41
CA ASN A 525 -41.79 -15.05 25.87
C ASN A 525 -41.10 -14.73 24.52
N PHE A 526 -39.78 -14.59 24.54
CA PHE A 526 -38.98 -14.55 23.31
C PHE A 526 -38.85 -15.94 22.70
N SER A 527 -39.04 -16.04 21.39
CA SER A 527 -38.87 -17.29 20.64
C SER A 527 -37.53 -17.33 19.93
N ALA A 528 -36.86 -18.48 19.90
CA ALA A 528 -35.62 -18.66 19.17
C ALA A 528 -35.81 -18.34 17.68
N GLY A 529 -34.90 -17.53 17.13
CA GLY A 529 -34.99 -16.98 15.78
C GLY A 529 -35.82 -15.70 15.65
N GLN A 530 -36.42 -15.19 16.74
CA GLN A 530 -37.07 -13.87 16.73
C GLN A 530 -36.02 -12.77 16.56
N VAL A 531 -36.19 -11.91 15.55
CA VAL A 531 -35.39 -10.70 15.34
C VAL A 531 -35.76 -9.67 16.41
N VAL A 532 -34.76 -9.15 17.12
CA VAL A 532 -34.94 -8.18 18.21
C VAL A 532 -34.13 -6.89 18.03
N ALA A 533 -33.12 -6.94 17.16
CA ALA A 533 -32.34 -5.78 16.74
C ALA A 533 -31.82 -5.97 15.32
N SER A 534 -31.41 -4.88 14.67
CA SER A 534 -30.62 -4.90 13.45
C SER A 534 -29.17 -4.47 13.74
N ILE A 535 -28.24 -4.92 12.91
CA ILE A 535 -26.83 -4.52 12.99
C ILE A 535 -26.36 -3.97 11.64
N ASN A 536 -25.67 -2.84 11.69
CA ASN A 536 -24.85 -2.33 10.59
C ASN A 536 -23.40 -2.74 10.84
N TYR A 537 -22.91 -3.73 10.06
CA TYR A 537 -21.56 -4.25 10.20
C TYR A 537 -20.47 -3.22 9.92
N VAL A 538 -20.72 -2.22 9.07
CA VAL A 538 -19.74 -1.18 8.75
C VAL A 538 -19.51 -0.28 9.95
N THR A 539 -20.57 0.20 10.57
CA THR A 539 -20.47 1.15 11.69
C THR A 539 -20.47 0.48 13.05
N GLY A 540 -20.58 -0.85 13.14
CA GLY A 540 -20.79 -1.58 14.39
C GLY A 540 -22.14 -1.24 15.07
N ARG A 541 -23.04 -0.54 14.38
CA ARG A 541 -24.25 0.02 15.01
C ARG A 541 -25.32 -1.05 15.17
N VAL A 542 -25.68 -1.36 16.40
CA VAL A 542 -26.81 -2.21 16.76
C VAL A 542 -28.00 -1.34 17.16
N THR A 543 -29.15 -1.57 16.52
CA THR A 543 -30.40 -0.84 16.83
C THR A 543 -31.44 -1.81 17.36
N PHE A 544 -31.78 -1.69 18.64
CA PHE A 544 -32.76 -2.54 19.29
C PHE A 544 -34.18 -2.07 18.98
N ALA A 545 -35.02 -3.01 18.54
CA ALA A 545 -36.43 -2.76 18.24
C ALA A 545 -37.36 -3.19 19.38
N THR A 546 -36.87 -3.99 20.34
CA THR A 546 -37.65 -4.54 21.45
C THR A 546 -36.82 -4.51 22.73
N ASP A 547 -37.48 -4.28 23.86
CA ASP A 547 -36.84 -4.40 25.19
C ASP A 547 -36.59 -5.88 25.47
N VAL A 548 -35.31 -6.25 25.56
CA VAL A 548 -34.85 -7.63 25.76
C VAL A 548 -34.13 -7.79 27.10
N ASN A 549 -34.00 -6.74 27.90
CA ASN A 549 -33.21 -6.76 29.12
C ASN A 549 -34.09 -6.75 30.39
N PRO A 550 -34.12 -7.86 31.15
CA PRO A 550 -34.97 -7.98 32.34
C PRO A 550 -34.45 -7.16 33.53
N ASN A 551 -33.21 -6.66 33.48
CA ASN A 551 -32.57 -5.91 34.56
C ASN A 551 -32.72 -4.39 34.37
N ASN A 552 -33.91 -3.95 33.96
CA ASN A 552 -34.33 -2.58 33.61
C ASN A 552 -33.96 -1.46 34.63
N VAL A 553 -32.67 -1.21 34.85
CA VAL A 553 -32.10 -0.28 35.85
C VAL A 553 -31.10 0.64 35.17
N ALA A 554 -31.23 1.96 35.35
CA ALA A 554 -30.37 2.98 34.73
C ALA A 554 -28.85 2.86 35.02
N SER A 555 -28.47 2.13 36.07
CA SER A 555 -27.07 1.86 36.45
C SER A 555 -27.00 0.50 37.14
N PRO A 556 -26.93 -0.60 36.38
CA PRO A 556 -26.86 -1.94 36.95
C PRO A 556 -25.57 -2.12 37.75
N ALA A 557 -25.59 -3.01 38.74
CA ALA A 557 -24.34 -3.47 39.36
C ALA A 557 -23.48 -4.17 38.29
N SER A 558 -22.15 -4.16 38.46
CA SER A 558 -21.20 -4.66 37.45
C SER A 558 -21.39 -6.13 37.03
N ASN A 559 -22.08 -6.94 37.84
CA ASN A 559 -22.42 -8.33 37.55
C ASN A 559 -23.74 -8.50 36.76
N LEU A 560 -24.47 -7.41 36.53
CA LEU A 560 -25.73 -7.36 35.77
C LEU A 560 -25.61 -6.57 34.45
N LEU A 561 -24.38 -6.14 34.10
CA LEU A 561 -24.10 -5.49 32.83
C LEU A 561 -24.19 -6.49 31.68
N THR A 562 -24.83 -6.06 30.59
CA THR A 562 -24.82 -6.77 29.31
C THR A 562 -23.42 -6.79 28.72
N THR A 563 -23.06 -7.90 28.10
CA THR A 563 -21.80 -8.10 27.40
C THR A 563 -22.05 -8.39 25.94
N ALA A 564 -21.32 -7.74 25.02
CA ALA A 564 -21.27 -8.11 23.61
C ALA A 564 -19.88 -8.68 23.30
N SER A 565 -19.83 -9.82 22.61
CA SER A 565 -18.60 -10.36 22.03
C SER A 565 -18.76 -10.48 20.52
N TYR A 566 -17.78 -10.02 19.75
CA TYR A 566 -17.85 -10.01 18.29
C TYR A 566 -16.44 -10.09 17.70
N GLN A 567 -16.36 -10.36 16.40
CA GLN A 567 -15.12 -10.21 15.65
C GLN A 567 -15.19 -8.91 14.85
N SER A 568 -14.20 -8.03 14.94
CA SER A 568 -14.08 -6.84 14.08
C SER A 568 -12.89 -6.99 13.12
N LEU A 569 -12.99 -6.43 11.91
CA LEU A 569 -11.91 -6.34 10.93
C LEU A 569 -11.23 -4.98 11.04
N GLU A 570 -10.01 -4.95 11.55
CA GLU A 570 -9.20 -3.73 11.57
C GLU A 570 -8.72 -3.35 10.15
N ILE A 571 -8.85 -2.08 9.78
CA ILE A 571 -8.55 -1.57 8.43
C ILE A 571 -7.04 -1.36 8.29
N ALA A 572 -6.34 -2.10 7.42
CA ALA A 572 -4.89 -1.95 7.30
C ALA A 572 -4.42 -1.00 6.19
N GLN A 573 -3.84 0.12 6.60
CA GLN A 573 -2.88 0.99 5.88
C GLN A 573 -1.48 0.37 5.78
N ALA A 574 -1.41 -0.96 5.82
CA ALA A 574 -0.18 -1.70 5.91
C ALA A 574 0.46 -1.87 4.53
N TYR A 575 1.76 -1.58 4.45
CA TYR A 575 2.48 -1.55 3.18
C TYR A 575 3.80 -2.33 3.23
N THR A 576 4.29 -2.65 2.04
CA THR A 576 5.60 -3.27 1.85
C THR A 576 6.39 -2.46 0.84
N GLN A 577 7.65 -2.15 1.17
CA GLN A 577 8.50 -1.36 0.30
C GLN A 577 9.94 -1.86 0.31
N LEU A 578 10.59 -1.87 -0.85
CA LEU A 578 12.04 -1.88 -0.98
C LEU A 578 12.44 -0.61 -1.72
N GLY A 579 13.15 0.27 -1.01
CA GLY A 579 13.45 1.62 -1.48
C GLY A 579 13.27 2.68 -0.39
N HIS A 580 13.12 3.92 -0.83
CA HIS A 580 13.13 5.10 0.05
C HIS A 580 11.77 5.76 0.12
N GLY A 581 11.42 6.31 1.28
CA GLY A 581 10.13 6.95 1.52
C GLY A 581 9.25 6.09 2.42
N GLY A 582 7.97 5.99 2.09
CA GLY A 582 6.98 5.30 2.90
C GLY A 582 5.64 6.04 2.89
N TYR A 583 4.91 5.92 4.00
CA TYR A 583 3.63 6.61 4.18
C TYR A 583 3.87 7.95 4.89
N ASP A 584 3.53 9.08 4.27
CA ASP A 584 3.69 10.44 4.83
C ASP A 584 5.15 10.74 5.22
N ALA A 585 6.09 10.19 4.46
CA ALA A 585 7.50 10.09 4.83
C ALA A 585 8.37 11.23 4.26
N ASP A 586 7.86 12.44 4.10
CA ASP A 586 8.69 13.56 3.65
C ASP A 586 8.11 14.93 4.07
N THR A 587 8.96 15.95 4.22
CA THR A 587 8.56 17.35 4.40
C THR A 587 9.33 18.24 3.44
N GLY A 588 8.65 18.75 2.41
CA GLY A 588 9.33 19.55 1.41
C GLY A 588 8.40 20.29 0.45
N ALA A 589 9.02 20.95 -0.52
CA ALA A 589 8.34 21.42 -1.72
C ALA A 589 8.67 20.44 -2.85
N ASN A 590 7.87 20.36 -3.91
CA ASN A 590 8.10 19.45 -5.05
C ASN A 590 9.54 19.48 -5.65
N THR A 591 10.32 20.53 -5.39
CA THR A 591 11.68 20.71 -5.88
C THR A 591 12.79 20.31 -4.90
N THR A 592 12.49 20.03 -3.63
CA THR A 592 13.52 19.55 -2.69
C THR A 592 13.93 18.12 -3.07
N VAL A 593 15.16 17.74 -2.72
CA VAL A 593 15.59 16.35 -2.85
C VAL A 593 14.71 15.55 -1.91
N GLY A 594 13.92 14.60 -2.41
CA GLY A 594 13.06 13.77 -1.57
C GLY A 594 13.75 12.45 -1.31
N ASN A 595 13.71 11.55 -2.29
CA ASN A 595 14.19 10.18 -2.15
C ASN A 595 15.15 9.82 -3.29
N THR A 596 16.41 9.48 -3.02
CA THR A 596 17.40 9.24 -4.09
C THR A 596 18.31 8.05 -3.87
N GLY A 597 18.64 7.32 -4.93
CA GLY A 597 19.61 6.23 -4.91
C GLY A 597 19.24 5.12 -5.88
N ASN A 598 20.22 4.40 -6.42
CA ASN A 598 19.92 3.25 -7.26
C ASN A 598 19.42 2.09 -6.41
N ILE A 599 18.48 1.32 -6.94
CA ILE A 599 17.96 0.10 -6.31
C ILE A 599 18.30 -1.09 -7.20
N GLY A 600 19.08 -2.03 -6.69
CA GLY A 600 19.41 -3.28 -7.34
C GLY A 600 18.90 -4.49 -6.57
N VAL A 601 18.28 -5.44 -7.29
CA VAL A 601 17.73 -6.67 -6.71
C VAL A 601 18.16 -7.87 -7.55
N ASP A 602 18.72 -8.87 -6.89
CA ASP A 602 19.02 -10.18 -7.46
C ASP A 602 18.48 -11.31 -6.56
N ALA A 603 17.93 -12.36 -7.17
CA ALA A 603 17.37 -13.49 -6.44
C ALA A 603 17.54 -14.77 -7.24
N GLY A 604 18.00 -15.84 -6.58
CA GLY A 604 18.01 -17.18 -7.16
C GLY A 604 16.61 -17.78 -7.32
N GLY A 605 15.63 -17.24 -6.59
CA GLY A 605 14.22 -17.62 -6.58
C GLY A 605 13.26 -16.54 -7.12
N ASP A 606 12.03 -16.54 -6.62
CA ASP A 606 11.00 -15.54 -6.91
C ASP A 606 11.17 -14.27 -6.05
N VAL A 607 10.78 -13.11 -6.58
CA VAL A 607 10.68 -11.83 -5.85
C VAL A 607 9.20 -11.51 -5.65
N ILE A 608 8.72 -11.51 -4.41
CA ILE A 608 7.29 -11.44 -4.07
C ILE A 608 7.03 -10.32 -3.05
N PHE A 609 6.12 -9.41 -3.37
CA PHE A 609 5.67 -8.34 -2.49
C PHE A 609 4.15 -8.38 -2.31
N ASN A 610 3.68 -8.49 -1.07
CA ASN A 610 2.25 -8.48 -0.75
C ASN A 610 1.94 -7.37 0.24
N ALA A 611 1.14 -6.40 -0.18
CA ALA A 611 0.62 -5.32 0.66
C ALA A 611 -0.46 -5.81 1.62
N GLY A 612 -0.71 -5.09 2.71
CA GLY A 612 -1.67 -5.51 3.73
C GLY A 612 -3.13 -5.37 3.30
N VAL A 613 -4.03 -6.04 4.03
CA VAL A 613 -5.46 -6.02 3.74
C VAL A 613 -6.13 -4.73 4.24
N GLY A 614 -6.66 -3.89 3.34
CA GLY A 614 -7.34 -2.65 3.75
C GLY A 614 -6.96 -1.42 2.93
N GLN A 615 -7.33 -0.24 3.44
CA GLN A 615 -7.26 1.02 2.70
C GLN A 615 -5.82 1.49 2.60
N PHE A 616 -5.43 2.04 1.46
CA PHE A 616 -4.09 2.59 1.23
C PHE A 616 -2.95 1.56 1.29
N GLY A 617 -3.24 0.25 1.40
CA GLY A 617 -2.23 -0.79 1.38
C GLY A 617 -1.51 -0.85 0.03
N TYR A 618 -0.17 -0.77 0.04
CA TYR A 618 0.62 -0.82 -1.19
C TYR A 618 1.87 -1.70 -1.10
N ALA A 619 2.31 -2.14 -2.28
CA ALA A 619 3.52 -2.91 -2.48
C ALA A 619 4.39 -2.18 -3.51
N GLN A 620 5.62 -1.82 -3.14
CA GLN A 620 6.49 -1.02 -4.02
C GLN A 620 7.96 -1.46 -4.01
N ILE A 621 8.57 -1.59 -5.19
CA ILE A 621 10.02 -1.40 -5.34
C ILE A 621 10.23 -0.02 -5.96
N GLY A 622 10.94 0.85 -5.27
CA GLY A 622 11.17 2.21 -5.73
C GLY A 622 11.07 3.24 -4.62
N HIS A 623 11.02 4.50 -5.04
CA HIS A 623 11.04 5.65 -4.14
C HIS A 623 9.67 6.32 -4.09
N GLY A 624 9.33 6.90 -2.95
CA GLY A 624 8.03 7.54 -2.73
C GLY A 624 7.16 6.68 -1.83
N GLY A 625 5.90 6.49 -2.22
CA GLY A 625 4.89 5.81 -1.41
C GLY A 625 3.58 6.60 -1.39
N TYR A 626 3.01 6.77 -0.20
CA TYR A 626 1.77 7.54 -0.02
C TYR A 626 2.10 8.93 0.53
N ALA A 627 1.59 9.98 -0.11
CA ALA A 627 1.70 11.38 0.32
C ALA A 627 3.14 11.87 0.57
N THR A 628 4.11 11.40 -0.23
CA THR A 628 5.50 11.89 -0.18
C THR A 628 5.69 13.12 -1.07
N VAL A 629 6.53 14.09 -0.68
CA VAL A 629 6.76 15.32 -1.44
C VAL A 629 8.25 15.56 -1.68
N GLY A 630 8.69 15.54 -2.93
CA GLY A 630 10.07 15.82 -3.30
C GLY A 630 10.49 15.08 -4.55
N ARG A 631 11.70 15.33 -5.04
CA ARG A 631 12.25 14.58 -6.18
C ARG A 631 12.58 13.15 -5.78
N ASN A 632 12.10 12.18 -6.56
CA ASN A 632 12.37 10.77 -6.38
C ASN A 632 13.24 10.27 -7.55
N THR A 633 14.50 9.91 -7.30
CA THR A 633 15.44 9.63 -8.40
C THR A 633 16.37 8.44 -8.17
N GLY A 634 16.52 7.57 -9.16
CA GLY A 634 17.54 6.52 -9.15
C GLY A 634 17.18 5.36 -10.06
N ASN A 635 18.15 4.63 -10.61
CA ASN A 635 17.83 3.49 -11.46
C ASN A 635 17.34 2.31 -10.63
N ILE A 636 16.30 1.62 -11.10
CA ILE A 636 15.79 0.39 -10.49
C ILE A 636 16.14 -0.78 -11.41
N THR A 637 16.91 -1.74 -10.92
CA THR A 637 17.34 -2.91 -11.69
C THR A 637 17.00 -4.21 -10.95
N LEU A 638 16.18 -5.05 -11.56
CA LEU A 638 15.87 -6.40 -11.10
C LEU A 638 16.52 -7.38 -12.08
N GLY A 639 17.44 -8.22 -11.58
CA GLY A 639 18.13 -9.23 -12.38
C GLY A 639 19.34 -8.71 -13.14
N THR A 640 20.42 -8.40 -12.41
CA THR A 640 21.82 -8.27 -12.90
C THR A 640 22.81 -8.45 -11.74
N ASP A 641 24.11 -8.59 -12.04
CA ASP A 641 25.16 -8.40 -11.03
C ASP A 641 25.25 -6.94 -10.55
N ARG A 642 25.90 -6.77 -9.39
CA ARG A 642 26.07 -5.49 -8.67
C ARG A 642 26.69 -4.36 -9.50
N ASP A 643 27.47 -4.73 -10.51
CA ASP A 643 28.24 -3.78 -11.32
C ASP A 643 27.45 -3.29 -12.54
N GLY A 644 26.22 -3.77 -12.75
CA GLY A 644 25.38 -3.38 -13.88
C GLY A 644 25.98 -3.77 -15.24
N ILE A 645 26.95 -4.71 -15.25
CA ILE A 645 27.56 -5.19 -16.49
C ILE A 645 26.70 -6.34 -16.99
N ALA A 646 25.69 -6.03 -17.80
CA ALA A 646 24.96 -7.02 -18.59
C ALA A 646 25.96 -7.82 -19.44
N GLY A 647 26.33 -9.00 -18.97
CA GLY A 647 27.49 -9.74 -19.49
C GLY A 647 27.15 -11.08 -20.12
N THR A 648 26.11 -11.77 -19.64
CA THR A 648 25.66 -13.04 -20.23
C THR A 648 24.16 -13.27 -20.02
N VAL A 649 23.56 -14.19 -20.78
CA VAL A 649 22.12 -14.51 -20.80
C VAL A 649 21.58 -15.04 -19.44
N ASP A 650 22.41 -15.14 -18.41
CA ASP A 650 22.08 -15.67 -17.07
C ASP A 650 21.95 -14.61 -15.96
N ASP A 651 22.08 -13.32 -16.27
CA ASP A 651 21.87 -12.21 -15.32
C ASP A 651 20.36 -11.88 -15.24
N ARG A 652 19.58 -12.74 -14.57
CA ARG A 652 18.13 -12.59 -14.38
C ARG A 652 17.73 -13.11 -13.02
N ILE A 653 16.66 -12.55 -12.45
CA ILE A 653 15.94 -13.17 -11.34
C ILE A 653 15.63 -14.63 -11.72
N GLY A 654 15.96 -15.56 -10.82
CA GLY A 654 15.85 -16.99 -11.03
C GLY A 654 14.42 -17.48 -11.23
N GLY A 655 13.45 -16.77 -10.65
CA GLY A 655 12.01 -16.97 -10.77
C GLY A 655 11.25 -15.77 -11.36
N ALA A 656 10.02 -15.57 -10.89
CA ALA A 656 9.12 -14.47 -11.27
C ALA A 656 9.27 -13.25 -10.35
N VAL A 657 8.81 -12.10 -10.84
CA VAL A 657 8.60 -10.89 -10.03
C VAL A 657 7.10 -10.68 -9.86
N ALA A 658 6.59 -10.74 -8.63
CA ALA A 658 5.16 -10.72 -8.33
C ALA A 658 4.78 -9.70 -7.25
N PHE A 659 3.76 -8.90 -7.53
CA PHE A 659 3.24 -7.86 -6.64
C PHE A 659 1.73 -8.01 -6.45
N THR A 660 1.30 -7.88 -5.20
CA THR A 660 -0.11 -7.80 -4.83
C THR A 660 -0.31 -6.56 -3.96
N GLY A 661 -1.07 -5.58 -4.47
CA GLY A 661 -1.56 -4.43 -3.71
C GLY A 661 -2.62 -4.86 -2.68
N GLY A 662 -3.03 -3.94 -1.79
CA GLY A 662 -3.87 -4.29 -0.64
C GLY A 662 -5.21 -4.93 -1.04
N GLN A 663 -5.49 -6.15 -0.55
CA GLN A 663 -6.72 -6.90 -0.86
C GLN A 663 -7.72 -6.75 0.27
N GLY A 664 -9.00 -6.50 -0.02
CA GLY A 664 -10.05 -6.43 1.00
C GLY A 664 -11.23 -7.30 0.61
N GLU A 665 -11.64 -8.22 1.50
CA GLU A 665 -12.87 -9.00 1.30
C GLU A 665 -14.13 -8.12 1.48
N TYR A 666 -14.03 -7.04 2.27
CA TYR A 666 -15.16 -6.17 2.63
C TYR A 666 -14.73 -4.69 2.70
N PHE A 667 -15.41 -3.84 1.94
CA PHE A 667 -15.49 -2.36 1.96
C PHE A 667 -14.28 -1.44 2.13
N SER A 668 -13.09 -1.93 2.44
CA SER A 668 -12.03 -1.08 2.97
C SER A 668 -10.78 -0.99 2.11
N ALA A 669 -10.61 -1.79 1.04
CA ALA A 669 -9.38 -1.79 0.22
C ALA A 669 -9.28 -0.69 -0.85
N ASN A 670 -9.78 0.51 -0.54
CA ASN A 670 -9.66 1.66 -1.45
C ASN A 670 -8.22 2.13 -1.55
N ASN A 671 -7.87 2.81 -2.64
CA ASN A 671 -6.58 3.47 -2.82
C ASN A 671 -5.36 2.54 -2.82
N ALA A 672 -5.57 1.22 -2.88
CA ALA A 672 -4.52 0.21 -2.83
C ALA A 672 -3.78 0.07 -4.17
N TYR A 673 -2.46 -0.10 -4.15
CA TYR A 673 -1.69 -0.18 -5.40
C TYR A 673 -0.46 -1.09 -5.34
N GLY A 674 -0.01 -1.52 -6.50
CA GLY A 674 1.29 -2.17 -6.70
C GLY A 674 2.15 -1.35 -7.65
N MET A 675 3.43 -1.12 -7.33
CA MET A 675 4.30 -0.29 -8.17
C MET A 675 5.74 -0.82 -8.25
N ILE A 676 6.32 -0.77 -9.45
CA ILE A 676 7.78 -0.81 -9.63
C ILE A 676 8.16 0.50 -10.31
N GLY A 677 8.89 1.35 -9.59
CA GLY A 677 9.19 2.71 -10.02
C GLY A 677 8.96 3.74 -8.92
N HIS A 678 9.15 5.02 -9.27
CA HIS A 678 9.05 6.11 -8.31
C HIS A 678 7.70 6.84 -8.36
N GLY A 679 7.26 7.30 -7.20
CA GLY A 679 5.97 7.96 -7.01
C GLY A 679 5.06 7.12 -6.13
N GLY A 680 3.79 7.03 -6.51
CA GLY A 680 2.74 6.36 -5.74
C GLY A 680 1.46 7.20 -5.73
N ARG A 681 0.82 7.31 -4.58
CA ARG A 681 -0.40 8.11 -4.42
C ARG A 681 -0.11 9.40 -3.70
N ASP A 682 -0.56 10.51 -4.27
CA ASP A 682 -0.28 11.86 -3.78
C ASP A 682 1.22 12.14 -3.62
N ALA A 683 2.05 11.36 -4.33
CA ALA A 683 3.50 11.45 -4.32
C ALA A 683 3.95 12.56 -5.29
N SER A 684 4.02 13.79 -4.78
CA SER A 684 4.34 14.97 -5.58
C SER A 684 5.85 15.15 -5.76
N GLY A 685 6.26 15.69 -6.90
CA GLY A 685 7.65 15.94 -7.27
C GLY A 685 8.09 15.21 -8.54
N THR A 686 9.29 15.54 -9.03
CA THR A 686 9.85 14.92 -10.25
C THR A 686 10.36 13.52 -9.95
N ASN A 687 9.89 12.54 -10.71
CA ASN A 687 10.23 11.12 -10.58
C ASN A 687 11.10 10.71 -11.78
N THR A 688 12.37 10.30 -11.57
CA THR A 688 13.28 9.97 -12.67
C THR A 688 14.19 8.77 -12.42
N GLY A 689 14.42 7.92 -13.42
CA GLY A 689 15.39 6.83 -13.34
C GLY A 689 15.08 5.72 -14.33
N ASP A 690 16.08 4.97 -14.78
CA ASP A 690 15.81 3.81 -15.65
C ASP A 690 15.30 2.63 -14.82
N ILE A 691 14.24 1.98 -15.27
CA ILE A 691 13.67 0.77 -14.67
C ILE A 691 13.98 -0.40 -15.61
N THR A 692 14.70 -1.40 -15.09
CA THR A 692 15.02 -2.63 -15.83
C THR A 692 14.60 -3.86 -15.04
N ILE A 693 13.81 -4.73 -15.64
CA ILE A 693 13.34 -5.98 -15.06
C ILE A 693 13.75 -7.13 -15.98
N ARG A 694 14.59 -8.03 -15.47
CA ARG A 694 14.94 -9.29 -16.13
C ARG A 694 14.64 -10.48 -15.24
N SER A 695 13.71 -11.32 -15.68
CA SER A 695 13.27 -12.49 -14.90
C SER A 695 13.12 -13.74 -15.76
N LYS A 696 13.14 -14.90 -15.10
CA LYS A 696 12.80 -16.20 -15.70
C LYS A 696 11.29 -16.44 -15.52
N THR A 697 10.88 -17.66 -15.27
CA THR A 697 9.47 -18.01 -14.99
C THR A 697 9.33 -18.40 -13.52
N GLY A 698 8.16 -18.17 -12.93
CA GLY A 698 7.90 -18.45 -11.53
C GLY A 698 8.23 -19.88 -11.13
N ILE A 699 8.93 -20.00 -9.99
CA ILE A 699 9.28 -21.27 -9.37
C ILE A 699 8.12 -21.75 -8.48
N ASP A 700 7.46 -20.82 -7.78
CA ASP A 700 6.22 -21.08 -7.05
C ASP A 700 5.14 -21.63 -7.99
N ALA A 701 4.41 -22.65 -7.52
CA ALA A 701 3.36 -23.30 -8.28
C ALA A 701 2.25 -22.33 -8.72
N SER A 702 1.99 -21.28 -7.94
CA SER A 702 1.02 -20.22 -8.24
C SER A 702 1.49 -19.24 -9.32
N LEU A 703 2.79 -19.20 -9.60
CA LEU A 703 3.42 -18.29 -10.56
C LEU A 703 3.99 -19.01 -11.79
N GLN A 704 3.67 -20.29 -12.00
CA GLN A 704 4.16 -21.03 -13.16
C GLN A 704 3.74 -20.36 -14.47
N GLY A 705 4.71 -20.21 -15.39
CA GLY A 705 4.52 -19.53 -16.67
C GLY A 705 4.56 -18.01 -16.60
N ILE A 706 4.62 -17.41 -15.41
CA ILE A 706 4.65 -15.96 -15.20
C ILE A 706 6.10 -15.50 -15.09
N GLY A 707 6.44 -14.40 -15.78
CA GLY A 707 7.72 -13.71 -15.59
C GLY A 707 7.59 -12.47 -14.70
N VAL A 708 6.57 -11.66 -14.97
CA VAL A 708 6.20 -10.48 -14.17
C VAL A 708 4.70 -10.48 -13.95
N GLN A 709 4.27 -10.27 -12.71
CA GLN A 709 2.85 -10.06 -12.39
C GLN A 709 2.67 -8.95 -11.36
N MET A 710 1.74 -8.04 -11.65
CA MET A 710 1.31 -7.02 -10.71
C MET A 710 -0.21 -7.03 -10.64
N ARG A 711 -0.74 -7.06 -9.43
CA ARG A 711 -2.17 -7.02 -9.15
C ARG A 711 -2.47 -5.91 -8.15
N ALA A 712 -3.44 -5.06 -8.45
CA ALA A 712 -3.92 -4.06 -7.50
C ALA A 712 -4.94 -4.68 -6.52
N GLY A 713 -5.44 -3.84 -5.61
CA GLY A 713 -6.52 -4.19 -4.69
C GLY A 713 -7.89 -4.42 -5.32
N THR A 714 -8.89 -4.75 -4.49
CA THR A 714 -10.25 -5.16 -4.90
C THR A 714 -11.31 -4.06 -4.72
N ARG A 715 -10.92 -2.78 -4.76
CA ARG A 715 -11.85 -1.67 -4.57
C ARG A 715 -11.44 -0.40 -5.31
N GLU A 716 -12.15 0.71 -5.06
CA GLU A 716 -12.03 1.96 -5.80
C GLU A 716 -10.62 2.57 -5.71
N ASP A 717 -10.24 3.30 -6.75
CA ASP A 717 -8.95 3.97 -6.89
C ASP A 717 -7.75 3.03 -6.87
N ALA A 718 -7.92 1.73 -7.08
CA ALA A 718 -6.80 0.81 -7.13
C ALA A 718 -6.03 0.89 -8.45
N PHE A 719 -4.70 0.77 -8.39
CA PHE A 719 -3.88 0.80 -9.62
C PHE A 719 -2.65 -0.10 -9.56
N VAL A 720 -2.14 -0.43 -10.74
CA VAL A 720 -0.79 -0.99 -10.88
C VAL A 720 0.00 -0.20 -11.91
N GLN A 721 1.27 0.05 -11.61
CA GLN A 721 2.15 0.76 -12.52
C GLN A 721 3.58 0.20 -12.51
N ILE A 722 4.15 0.00 -13.70
CA ILE A 722 5.60 -0.08 -13.88
C ILE A 722 6.03 1.21 -14.57
N GLY A 723 6.78 2.05 -13.87
CA GLY A 723 7.13 3.39 -14.34
C GLY A 723 7.01 4.44 -13.26
N HIS A 724 6.90 5.70 -13.67
CA HIS A 724 6.96 6.84 -12.76
C HIS A 724 5.65 7.60 -12.71
N GLY A 725 5.25 8.04 -11.52
CA GLY A 725 4.04 8.83 -11.31
C GLY A 725 3.08 8.13 -10.36
N GLY A 726 1.86 7.84 -10.82
CA GLY A 726 0.79 7.25 -10.04
C GLY A 726 -0.45 8.14 -10.01
N VAL A 727 -1.02 8.33 -8.82
CA VAL A 727 -2.22 9.17 -8.65
C VAL A 727 -1.82 10.51 -8.05
N ASN A 728 -2.21 11.62 -8.68
CA ASN A 728 -1.92 12.99 -8.26
C ASN A 728 -0.41 13.28 -8.13
N GLY A 729 0.43 12.60 -8.91
CA GLY A 729 1.88 12.76 -8.91
C GLY A 729 2.36 14.05 -9.60
N LYS A 730 2.04 15.21 -9.04
CA LYS A 730 2.33 16.51 -9.68
C LYS A 730 3.82 16.84 -9.56
N SER A 731 4.53 16.98 -10.67
CA SER A 731 5.97 17.29 -10.68
C SER A 731 6.30 18.79 -10.73
N GLY A 732 5.30 19.64 -11.01
CA GLY A 732 5.49 21.09 -11.19
C GLY A 732 5.62 21.95 -9.94
N THR A 733 5.91 23.24 -10.12
CA THR A 733 5.92 24.26 -9.05
C THR A 733 4.74 25.23 -9.15
N GLY A 734 4.30 25.79 -8.03
CA GLY A 734 3.21 26.78 -7.99
C GLY A 734 3.63 28.19 -8.44
N SER A 735 4.90 28.38 -8.83
CA SER A 735 5.49 29.71 -9.04
C SER A 735 5.69 30.08 -10.52
N GLY A 736 5.47 29.16 -11.48
CA GLY A 736 5.59 29.44 -12.92
C GLY A 736 6.99 29.92 -13.36
N LEU A 737 8.04 29.54 -12.64
CA LEU A 737 9.43 29.92 -12.93
C LEU A 737 10.32 28.67 -13.11
N GLY A 738 10.60 28.31 -14.36
CA GLY A 738 11.90 27.76 -14.82
C GLY A 738 12.39 26.38 -14.34
N PHE A 739 11.63 25.61 -13.57
CA PHE A 739 12.05 24.30 -13.04
C PHE A 739 10.97 23.21 -13.21
N GLU A 740 10.14 23.33 -14.25
CA GLU A 740 9.13 22.32 -14.59
C GLU A 740 9.83 21.15 -15.29
N GLU A 741 9.79 19.97 -14.69
CA GLU A 741 10.32 18.71 -15.23
C GLU A 741 9.19 17.68 -15.14
N GLY A 742 8.97 16.88 -16.19
CA GLY A 742 8.06 15.74 -16.12
C GLY A 742 8.78 14.49 -15.64
N HIS A 743 8.04 13.41 -15.43
CA HIS A 743 8.61 12.14 -15.02
C HIS A 743 9.37 11.48 -16.17
N SER A 744 10.53 10.85 -15.91
CA SER A 744 11.33 10.30 -17.00
C SER A 744 12.20 9.11 -16.68
N GLY A 745 12.63 8.39 -17.72
CA GLY A 745 13.55 7.26 -17.62
C GLY A 745 13.10 6.09 -18.51
N ASN A 746 14.03 5.27 -18.95
CA ASN A 746 13.68 4.13 -19.80
C ASN A 746 13.08 3.00 -18.95
N ILE A 747 12.09 2.30 -19.49
CA ILE A 747 11.46 1.14 -18.85
C ILE A 747 11.73 -0.07 -19.74
N THR A 748 12.48 -1.04 -19.24
CA THR A 748 12.78 -2.30 -19.93
C THR A 748 12.29 -3.47 -19.11
N ILE A 749 11.40 -4.28 -19.68
CA ILE A 749 10.96 -5.56 -19.15
C ILE A 749 11.41 -6.62 -20.16
N ASP A 750 12.27 -7.55 -19.75
CA ASP A 750 12.70 -8.68 -20.56
C ASP A 750 12.57 -9.97 -19.74
N THR A 751 11.56 -10.78 -20.04
CA THR A 751 11.20 -11.96 -19.24
C THR A 751 11.03 -13.20 -20.13
N PHE A 752 11.13 -14.39 -19.55
CA PHE A 752 10.74 -15.62 -20.26
C PHE A 752 9.24 -15.89 -20.15
N GLY A 753 8.64 -15.69 -18.97
CA GLY A 753 7.20 -15.89 -18.77
C GLY A 753 6.34 -14.68 -19.12
N ASP A 754 5.04 -14.84 -18.89
CA ASP A 754 4.03 -13.80 -19.12
C ASP A 754 4.33 -12.51 -18.34
N VAL A 755 3.99 -11.37 -18.94
CA VAL A 755 3.98 -10.06 -18.30
C VAL A 755 2.52 -9.65 -18.05
N ASN A 756 2.11 -9.57 -16.79
CA ASN A 756 0.72 -9.37 -16.39
C ASN A 756 0.57 -8.16 -15.47
N LEU A 757 -0.13 -7.10 -15.90
CA LEU A 757 -0.53 -5.99 -15.04
C LEU A 757 -2.06 -5.94 -14.92
N ILE A 758 -2.58 -6.01 -13.70
CA ILE A 758 -4.02 -6.15 -13.44
C ILE A 758 -4.45 -5.14 -12.35
N ALA A 759 -5.29 -4.18 -12.71
CA ALA A 759 -5.72 -3.08 -11.82
C ALA A 759 -6.76 -3.45 -10.74
N GLY A 760 -7.08 -4.74 -10.59
CA GLY A 760 -8.10 -5.20 -9.64
C GLY A 760 -9.53 -5.16 -10.16
N VAL A 761 -10.51 -5.24 -9.26
CA VAL A 761 -11.97 -5.23 -9.54
C VAL A 761 -12.73 -4.53 -8.44
N LEU A 762 -13.81 -3.82 -8.75
CA LEU A 762 -14.67 -3.19 -7.74
C LEU A 762 -15.53 -4.26 -7.01
N ASN A 763 -15.35 -4.44 -5.71
CA ASN A 763 -16.27 -5.23 -4.89
C ASN A 763 -17.34 -4.33 -4.22
N MET A 764 -18.61 -4.49 -4.64
CA MET A 764 -19.76 -3.68 -4.21
C MET A 764 -20.65 -4.32 -3.12
N ALA A 765 -20.33 -5.54 -2.64
CA ALA A 765 -21.27 -6.33 -1.83
C ALA A 765 -21.57 -5.70 -0.45
N GLY A 766 -22.76 -5.10 -0.26
CA GLY A 766 -23.38 -4.70 1.04
C GLY A 766 -23.22 -3.23 1.48
N ALA A 767 -22.95 -2.31 0.56
CA ALA A 767 -22.68 -0.90 0.87
C ALA A 767 -24.01 -0.12 1.12
N PRO A 768 -24.11 0.78 2.12
CA PRO A 768 -25.28 1.66 2.27
C PRO A 768 -25.49 2.54 1.03
N ILE A 769 -26.73 2.94 0.75
CA ILE A 769 -27.14 3.68 -0.48
C ILE A 769 -26.24 4.89 -0.78
N ALA A 770 -25.74 5.57 0.26
CA ALA A 770 -24.85 6.74 0.14
C ALA A 770 -23.39 6.43 -0.25
N SER A 771 -22.98 5.16 -0.32
CA SER A 771 -21.63 4.71 -0.69
C SER A 771 -21.57 4.01 -2.06
N LEU A 772 -22.65 4.12 -2.84
CA LEU A 772 -22.79 3.55 -4.18
C LEU A 772 -22.49 4.56 -5.30
N ASN A 773 -22.05 5.77 -4.97
CA ASN A 773 -21.72 6.86 -5.90
C ASN A 773 -20.21 6.97 -6.17
N ASN A 774 -19.48 5.88 -5.97
CA ASN A 774 -18.02 5.89 -6.06
C ASN A 774 -17.60 5.73 -7.53
N ASP A 775 -16.95 6.74 -8.10
CA ASP A 775 -16.47 6.81 -9.50
C ASP A 775 -15.58 5.60 -9.92
N GLY A 776 -15.13 4.76 -8.99
CA GLY A 776 -14.55 3.44 -9.25
C GLY A 776 -13.37 3.45 -10.23
N ARG A 777 -12.37 4.32 -9.99
CA ARG A 777 -11.20 4.45 -10.88
C ARG A 777 -10.27 3.24 -10.75
N LEU A 778 -10.03 2.49 -11.82
CA LEU A 778 -9.02 1.42 -11.83
C LEU A 778 -8.11 1.53 -13.05
N TYR A 779 -6.79 1.44 -12.87
CA TYR A 779 -5.90 1.43 -14.02
C TYR A 779 -4.65 0.57 -13.91
N ALA A 780 -4.20 0.13 -15.07
CA ALA A 780 -2.95 -0.59 -15.26
C ALA A 780 -2.11 0.15 -16.29
N GLN A 781 -0.89 0.56 -15.92
CA GLN A 781 -0.01 1.29 -16.82
C GLN A 781 1.43 0.75 -16.81
N ILE A 782 2.01 0.59 -18.00
CA ILE A 782 3.47 0.52 -18.17
C ILE A 782 3.89 1.83 -18.81
N GLY A 783 4.61 2.67 -18.07
CA GLY A 783 4.99 4.00 -18.52
C GLY A 783 4.90 5.08 -17.44
N HIS A 784 4.99 6.31 -17.90
CA HIS A 784 5.04 7.50 -17.04
C HIS A 784 3.71 8.22 -17.02
N GLY A 785 3.36 8.80 -15.88
CA GLY A 785 2.12 9.53 -15.69
C GLY A 785 1.18 8.78 -14.76
N GLY A 786 -0.09 8.69 -15.13
CA GLY A 786 -1.16 8.10 -14.34
C GLY A 786 -2.39 9.00 -14.30
N TYR A 787 -2.97 9.20 -13.12
CA TYR A 787 -4.13 10.06 -12.92
C TYR A 787 -3.70 11.43 -12.41
N GLU A 788 -4.06 12.51 -13.10
CA GLU A 788 -3.71 13.90 -12.75
C GLU A 788 -2.19 14.10 -12.52
N ALA A 789 -1.37 13.41 -13.32
CA ALA A 789 0.07 13.62 -13.35
C ALA A 789 0.38 14.90 -14.14
N ASP A 790 0.51 16.01 -13.42
CA ASP A 790 0.75 17.33 -14.02
C ASP A 790 2.21 17.78 -13.88
N VAL A 791 2.80 18.28 -14.96
CA VAL A 791 4.05 19.05 -14.89
C VAL A 791 3.90 20.46 -14.30
N THR A 792 2.67 20.94 -14.04
CA THR A 792 2.41 22.24 -13.38
C THR A 792 1.30 22.15 -12.32
N LEU A 793 1.46 22.86 -11.19
CA LEU A 793 0.46 22.82 -10.09
C LEU A 793 -0.89 23.46 -10.45
N ASN A 794 -0.93 24.36 -11.43
CA ASN A 794 -2.16 25.05 -11.88
C ASN A 794 -2.74 24.46 -13.18
N GLY A 795 -2.16 23.37 -13.69
CA GLY A 795 -2.58 22.74 -14.95
C GLY A 795 -2.37 23.58 -16.22
N THR A 796 -1.77 24.77 -16.15
CA THR A 796 -1.48 25.56 -17.36
C THR A 796 -0.16 25.09 -17.96
N VAL A 797 -0.16 24.54 -19.17
CA VAL A 797 1.06 24.18 -19.91
C VAL A 797 1.00 24.80 -21.31
N GLY A 798 2.13 25.32 -21.81
CA GLY A 798 2.27 25.69 -23.22
C GLY A 798 2.64 24.45 -24.04
N THR A 799 1.91 24.19 -25.12
CA THR A 799 1.97 22.98 -25.96
C THR A 799 3.25 22.81 -26.81
N ALA A 800 4.44 23.26 -26.37
CA ALA A 800 5.67 23.20 -27.18
C ALA A 800 6.98 23.37 -26.40
N THR A 801 7.04 23.00 -25.12
CA THR A 801 8.21 23.26 -24.26
C THR A 801 9.21 22.10 -24.23
N GLY A 802 8.85 20.91 -24.70
CA GLY A 802 9.65 19.68 -24.56
C GLY A 802 9.62 19.07 -23.15
N ILE A 803 8.88 19.70 -22.23
CA ILE A 803 8.77 19.33 -20.82
C ILE A 803 7.55 18.43 -20.63
N GLY A 804 7.77 17.23 -20.10
CA GLY A 804 6.70 16.29 -19.79
C GLY A 804 7.23 14.88 -19.57
N HIS A 805 6.36 13.89 -19.73
CA HIS A 805 6.60 12.52 -19.29
C HIS A 805 7.21 11.65 -20.39
N HIS A 806 8.42 11.11 -20.21
CA HIS A 806 9.17 10.56 -21.35
C HIS A 806 10.20 9.48 -21.03
N GLY A 807 10.50 8.63 -22.01
CA GLY A 807 11.54 7.60 -21.94
C GLY A 807 11.15 6.36 -22.74
N ASP A 808 12.11 5.60 -23.23
CA ASP A 808 11.80 4.44 -24.07
C ASP A 808 11.18 3.32 -23.23
N ILE A 809 10.12 2.70 -23.73
CA ILE A 809 9.45 1.56 -23.12
C ILE A 809 9.70 0.32 -23.98
N ALA A 810 10.32 -0.71 -23.42
CA ALA A 810 10.47 -2.02 -24.03
C ALA A 810 9.86 -3.09 -23.14
N VAL A 811 8.87 -3.83 -23.65
CA VAL A 811 8.24 -4.97 -22.97
C VAL A 811 8.41 -6.21 -23.83
N ILE A 812 9.25 -7.13 -23.37
CA ILE A 812 9.67 -8.31 -24.09
C ILE A 812 9.34 -9.53 -23.23
N SER A 813 8.33 -10.29 -23.63
CA SER A 813 8.07 -11.64 -23.12
C SER A 813 8.52 -12.65 -24.16
N ARG A 814 9.63 -13.34 -23.88
CA ARG A 814 10.29 -14.22 -24.86
C ARG A 814 9.46 -15.46 -25.17
N ASP A 815 8.84 -16.06 -24.16
CA ASP A 815 8.06 -17.30 -24.32
C ASP A 815 6.60 -17.17 -23.86
N GLY A 816 6.17 -16.00 -23.38
CA GLY A 816 4.83 -15.76 -22.85
C GLY A 816 4.09 -14.60 -23.53
N ALA A 817 2.92 -14.29 -22.98
CA ALA A 817 2.04 -13.21 -23.40
C ALA A 817 2.31 -11.89 -22.66
N ILE A 818 1.84 -10.78 -23.23
CA ILE A 818 1.81 -9.47 -22.56
C ILE A 818 0.35 -9.09 -22.32
N ASN A 819 -0.03 -8.94 -21.05
CA ASN A 819 -1.41 -8.68 -20.64
C ASN A 819 -1.47 -7.45 -19.72
N VAL A 820 -2.17 -6.39 -20.14
CA VAL A 820 -2.46 -5.21 -19.31
C VAL A 820 -3.97 -5.02 -19.21
N LEU A 821 -4.52 -5.18 -18.01
CA LEU A 821 -5.96 -5.23 -17.76
C LEU A 821 -6.35 -4.23 -16.68
N ALA A 822 -7.27 -3.32 -17.02
CA ALA A 822 -8.06 -2.62 -16.03
C ALA A 822 -9.33 -3.40 -15.70
N GLY A 823 -9.75 -3.40 -14.43
CA GLY A 823 -11.13 -3.66 -13.99
C GLY A 823 -11.97 -4.74 -14.70
N ASP A 824 -11.60 -6.03 -14.68
CA ASP A 824 -12.47 -7.11 -15.19
C ASP A 824 -12.34 -8.43 -14.40
N ALA A 825 -13.43 -8.87 -13.75
CA ALA A 825 -13.53 -10.10 -12.96
C ALA A 825 -13.82 -11.35 -13.80
N THR A 826 -14.25 -11.17 -15.05
CA THR A 826 -14.92 -12.23 -15.83
C THR A 826 -14.02 -12.87 -16.89
N ARG A 827 -12.79 -12.37 -17.07
CA ARG A 827 -11.87 -12.89 -18.10
C ARG A 827 -11.21 -14.18 -17.65
N SER A 828 -11.52 -15.25 -18.37
CA SER A 828 -11.13 -16.63 -18.05
C SER A 828 -9.63 -16.91 -18.08
N PHE A 829 -8.81 -16.11 -18.78
CA PHE A 829 -7.38 -16.38 -18.94
C PHE A 829 -6.52 -15.78 -17.83
N LEU A 830 -7.01 -14.78 -17.08
CA LEU A 830 -6.36 -14.18 -15.90
C LEU A 830 -7.41 -13.53 -14.99
N PRO A 831 -8.21 -14.31 -14.23
CA PRO A 831 -9.21 -13.73 -13.34
C PRO A 831 -8.52 -12.89 -12.25
N SER A 832 -9.05 -11.70 -11.98
CA SER A 832 -8.73 -10.97 -10.75
C SER A 832 -9.13 -11.82 -9.54
N PHE A 833 -8.60 -11.53 -8.35
CA PHE A 833 -8.93 -12.25 -7.10
C PHE A 833 -10.38 -12.05 -6.61
N ALA A 834 -11.31 -11.70 -7.50
CA ALA A 834 -12.73 -11.63 -7.19
C ALA A 834 -13.18 -12.92 -6.48
N PRO A 835 -13.69 -12.87 -5.24
CA PRO A 835 -14.25 -14.05 -4.61
C PRO A 835 -15.38 -14.59 -5.50
N THR A 836 -15.24 -15.85 -5.93
CA THR A 836 -16.17 -16.52 -6.87
C THR A 836 -17.57 -16.77 -6.31
N ALA A 837 -17.80 -16.45 -5.04
CA ALA A 837 -19.10 -16.42 -4.39
C ALA A 837 -18.99 -15.56 -3.12
N SER A 838 -19.75 -14.48 -3.03
CA SER A 838 -20.04 -13.85 -1.74
C SER A 838 -21.29 -14.50 -1.16
N PRO A 839 -21.36 -14.81 0.15
CA PRO A 839 -22.62 -15.15 0.81
C PRO A 839 -23.66 -14.03 0.74
N PHE A 840 -23.28 -12.82 0.27
CA PHE A 840 -24.14 -11.67 -0.02
C PHE A 840 -24.40 -11.48 -1.52
N ASP A 841 -24.47 -12.58 -2.28
CA ASP A 841 -25.20 -12.58 -3.54
C ASP A 841 -26.67 -12.25 -3.19
N ILE A 842 -27.03 -10.97 -3.23
CA ILE A 842 -28.42 -10.52 -3.20
C ILE A 842 -29.06 -11.35 -4.31
N THR A 843 -29.94 -12.29 -3.95
CA THR A 843 -30.51 -13.25 -4.89
C THR A 843 -31.05 -12.51 -6.12
N GLY A 844 -30.28 -12.46 -7.21
CA GLY A 844 -30.59 -11.64 -8.38
C GLY A 844 -29.40 -10.92 -9.05
N VAL A 845 -28.29 -10.64 -8.37
CA VAL A 845 -27.07 -10.03 -8.98
C VAL A 845 -25.86 -10.92 -8.78
N GLY A 846 -25.83 -12.01 -9.53
CA GLY A 846 -24.70 -12.93 -9.56
C GLY A 846 -23.40 -12.24 -10.01
N GLN A 847 -22.30 -12.65 -9.38
CA GLN A 847 -20.90 -12.27 -9.62
C GLN A 847 -20.46 -10.91 -9.06
N ALA A 848 -19.20 -10.85 -8.59
CA ALA A 848 -18.50 -9.59 -8.36
C ALA A 848 -18.56 -8.75 -9.65
N ILE A 849 -19.27 -7.63 -9.61
CA ILE A 849 -19.46 -6.77 -10.77
C ILE A 849 -18.22 -5.88 -10.89
N ALA A 850 -17.29 -6.23 -11.79
CA ALA A 850 -16.21 -5.35 -12.16
C ALA A 850 -16.78 -4.09 -12.83
N GLY A 851 -16.51 -2.92 -12.27
CA GLY A 851 -17.17 -1.71 -12.72
C GLY A 851 -16.78 -0.44 -11.97
N GLY A 852 -17.12 0.70 -12.57
CA GLY A 852 -16.76 2.05 -12.14
C GLY A 852 -16.77 2.98 -13.37
N ARG A 853 -16.65 4.28 -13.17
CA ARG A 853 -16.72 5.28 -14.24
C ARG A 853 -15.45 5.36 -15.09
N PHE A 854 -14.28 5.12 -14.50
CA PHE A 854 -13.00 5.30 -15.19
C PHE A 854 -12.11 4.07 -15.08
N HIS A 855 -11.97 3.33 -16.17
CA HIS A 855 -11.05 2.20 -16.24
C HIS A 855 -10.10 2.38 -17.41
N TRP A 856 -8.80 2.14 -17.22
CA TRP A 856 -7.90 2.15 -18.36
C TRP A 856 -6.67 1.27 -18.26
N ALA A 857 -6.32 0.70 -19.40
CA ALA A 857 -5.08 -0.01 -19.60
C ALA A 857 -4.23 0.74 -20.63
N GLN A 858 -2.98 1.07 -20.28
CA GLN A 858 -2.08 1.78 -21.18
C GLN A 858 -0.67 1.23 -21.13
N ILE A 859 -0.05 1.06 -22.31
CA ILE A 859 1.41 1.01 -22.43
C ILE A 859 1.86 2.25 -23.18
N GLY A 860 2.57 3.13 -22.51
CA GLY A 860 2.89 4.46 -23.00
C GLY A 860 2.89 5.51 -21.90
N HIS A 861 3.05 6.76 -22.28
CA HIS A 861 3.11 7.87 -21.32
C HIS A 861 1.82 8.67 -21.31
N GLY A 862 1.49 9.25 -20.18
CA GLY A 862 0.28 10.04 -19.98
C GLY A 862 -0.70 9.32 -19.06
N GLY A 863 -1.96 9.27 -19.46
CA GLY A 863 -3.04 8.71 -18.67
C GLY A 863 -4.26 9.63 -18.64
N TYR A 864 -4.92 9.70 -17.49
CA TYR A 864 -6.10 10.55 -17.31
C TYR A 864 -5.69 11.93 -16.79
N GLU A 865 -6.01 12.99 -17.53
CA GLU A 865 -5.70 14.38 -17.18
C GLU A 865 -4.21 14.65 -16.94
N ALA A 866 -3.32 13.87 -17.55
CA ALA A 866 -1.88 14.10 -17.48
C ALA A 866 -1.48 15.30 -18.37
N ARG A 867 -0.55 16.14 -17.90
CA ARG A 867 -0.14 17.35 -18.64
C ARG A 867 1.37 17.41 -18.83
N GLY A 868 1.79 17.92 -19.99
CA GLY A 868 3.18 17.98 -20.44
C GLY A 868 3.33 17.26 -21.78
N ASP A 869 4.48 17.43 -22.44
CA ASP A 869 4.80 16.68 -23.65
C ASP A 869 5.14 15.21 -23.30
N HIS A 870 4.65 14.25 -24.06
CA HIS A 870 4.86 12.83 -23.80
C HIS A 870 5.56 12.18 -24.99
N TYR A 871 6.70 11.51 -24.82
CA TYR A 871 7.47 10.98 -25.97
C TYR A 871 8.45 9.86 -25.58
N GLY A 872 8.86 9.04 -26.54
CA GLY A 872 9.76 7.89 -26.37
C GLY A 872 9.37 6.71 -27.25
N ASP A 873 10.31 5.83 -27.58
CA ASP A 873 9.99 4.61 -28.33
C ASP A 873 9.13 3.66 -27.46
N ILE A 874 8.18 2.95 -28.06
CA ILE A 874 7.41 1.89 -27.41
C ILE A 874 7.61 0.60 -28.20
N VAL A 875 8.18 -0.43 -27.57
CA VAL A 875 8.49 -1.73 -28.18
C VAL A 875 7.82 -2.85 -27.39
N LEU A 876 6.93 -3.62 -28.02
CA LEU A 876 6.21 -4.74 -27.40
C LEU A 876 6.44 -6.03 -28.15
N HIS A 877 7.11 -7.01 -27.53
CA HIS A 877 7.43 -8.31 -28.14
C HIS A 877 6.86 -9.45 -27.29
N ALA A 878 5.92 -10.23 -27.84
CA ALA A 878 5.41 -11.47 -27.23
C ALA A 878 5.77 -12.68 -28.11
N GLY A 879 6.61 -13.57 -27.58
CA GLY A 879 7.20 -14.67 -28.33
C GLY A 879 8.47 -14.34 -29.11
N PHE A 880 9.05 -13.16 -28.89
CA PHE A 880 10.27 -12.68 -29.55
C PHE A 880 11.27 -12.15 -28.52
N ASP A 881 12.55 -12.14 -28.87
CA ASP A 881 13.58 -11.45 -28.10
C ASP A 881 13.74 -9.97 -28.49
N GLU A 882 14.66 -9.27 -27.82
CA GLU A 882 15.00 -7.87 -28.06
C GLU A 882 15.46 -7.56 -29.51
N LYS A 883 15.90 -8.57 -30.26
CA LYS A 883 16.37 -8.45 -31.66
C LYS A 883 15.29 -8.90 -32.65
N ALA A 884 14.04 -9.01 -32.19
CA ALA A 884 12.91 -9.51 -32.97
C ALA A 884 13.11 -10.96 -33.48
N ALA A 885 13.98 -11.75 -32.83
CA ALA A 885 14.12 -13.16 -33.15
C ALA A 885 13.03 -13.96 -32.43
N LEU A 886 12.35 -14.84 -33.17
CA LEU A 886 11.32 -15.72 -32.63
C LEU A 886 11.91 -16.67 -31.56
N THR A 887 11.38 -16.63 -30.35
CA THR A 887 11.82 -17.45 -29.21
C THR A 887 10.75 -18.43 -28.73
N GLY A 888 9.49 -18.01 -28.73
CA GLY A 888 8.37 -18.79 -28.18
C GLY A 888 7.72 -19.77 -29.16
N THR A 889 6.96 -20.72 -28.61
CA THR A 889 6.03 -21.56 -29.40
C THR A 889 4.74 -20.78 -29.63
N GLY A 890 4.23 -20.70 -30.87
CA GLY A 890 3.09 -19.83 -31.25
C GLY A 890 1.88 -19.83 -30.30
N GLY A 891 1.17 -18.69 -30.25
CA GLY A 891 0.07 -18.45 -29.29
C GLY A 891 0.42 -17.47 -28.16
N ASN A 892 1.48 -16.67 -28.33
CA ASN A 892 1.90 -15.64 -27.38
C ASN A 892 1.26 -14.30 -27.76
N ASP A 893 0.17 -13.99 -27.06
CA ASP A 893 -0.71 -12.87 -27.38
C ASP A 893 -0.24 -11.56 -26.71
N ILE A 894 -0.67 -10.43 -27.28
CA ILE A 894 -0.59 -9.11 -26.63
C ILE A 894 -2.02 -8.60 -26.44
N ASN A 895 -2.38 -8.32 -25.19
CA ASN A 895 -3.73 -8.11 -24.74
C ASN A 895 -3.83 -6.87 -23.84
N ILE A 896 -4.47 -5.81 -24.32
CA ILE A 896 -4.68 -4.57 -23.57
C ILE A 896 -6.18 -4.32 -23.40
N TYR A 897 -6.66 -4.31 -22.16
CA TYR A 897 -8.08 -4.28 -21.85
C TYR A 897 -8.44 -3.15 -20.89
N GLY A 898 -9.32 -2.25 -21.34
CA GLY A 898 -9.72 -1.06 -20.59
C GLY A 898 -10.73 -1.28 -19.47
N GLY A 899 -11.13 -2.52 -19.16
CA GLY A 899 -12.11 -2.86 -18.10
C GLY A 899 -13.58 -2.76 -18.51
N ARG A 900 -14.49 -3.37 -17.74
CA ARG A 900 -15.94 -3.29 -17.96
C ARG A 900 -16.59 -2.25 -17.04
N ASN A 901 -17.73 -1.70 -17.45
CA ASN A 901 -18.51 -0.80 -16.61
C ASN A 901 -19.42 -1.56 -15.63
N GLY A 902 -19.66 -0.96 -14.47
CA GLY A 902 -20.62 -1.43 -13.47
C GLY A 902 -21.85 -0.54 -13.41
N ALA A 903 -22.75 -0.88 -12.48
CA ALA A 903 -23.96 -0.09 -12.21
C ALA A 903 -23.62 1.25 -11.53
N ASP A 904 -23.72 2.35 -12.27
CA ASP A 904 -23.51 3.71 -11.76
C ASP A 904 -24.50 4.70 -12.42
N GLU A 905 -24.65 5.90 -11.85
CA GLU A 905 -25.51 6.99 -12.33
C GLU A 905 -24.95 7.70 -13.58
N ASP A 906 -23.67 7.47 -13.90
CA ASP A 906 -22.92 8.12 -14.98
C ASP A 906 -22.49 7.13 -16.09
N THR A 907 -22.21 7.67 -17.29
CA THR A 907 -21.73 6.88 -18.42
C THR A 907 -20.22 6.62 -18.29
N GLY A 908 -19.79 5.35 -18.24
CA GLY A 908 -18.37 4.97 -18.09
C GLY A 908 -17.48 5.38 -19.27
N GLN A 909 -16.21 5.68 -18.99
CA GLN A 909 -15.23 6.36 -19.86
C GLN A 909 -13.94 5.54 -19.99
N SER A 910 -14.09 4.26 -20.31
CA SER A 910 -13.03 3.25 -20.23
C SER A 910 -12.18 3.16 -21.50
N TYR A 911 -10.85 2.97 -21.40
CA TYR A 911 -10.00 2.90 -22.60
C TYR A 911 -8.84 1.90 -22.54
N ALA A 912 -8.41 1.46 -23.73
CA ALA A 912 -7.23 0.63 -23.92
C ALA A 912 -6.29 1.31 -24.93
N GLN A 913 -5.04 1.58 -24.56
CA GLN A 913 -4.11 2.29 -25.45
C GLN A 913 -2.69 1.70 -25.45
N VAL A 914 -2.07 1.66 -26.63
CA VAL A 914 -0.62 1.58 -26.79
C VAL A 914 -0.16 2.85 -27.49
N GLY A 915 0.57 3.70 -26.79
CA GLY A 915 0.91 5.05 -27.27
C GLY A 915 0.86 6.10 -26.17
N HIS A 916 1.32 7.30 -26.51
CA HIS A 916 1.31 8.45 -25.61
C HIS A 916 -0.03 9.18 -25.60
N GLY A 917 -0.30 9.87 -24.50
CA GLY A 917 -1.54 10.61 -24.28
C GLY A 917 -2.46 9.84 -23.35
N GLY A 918 -3.72 9.74 -23.74
CA GLY A 918 -4.79 9.24 -22.90
C GLY A 918 -5.96 10.23 -22.86
N ARG A 919 -6.82 10.11 -21.85
CA ARG A 919 -8.00 10.98 -21.77
C ARG A 919 -7.64 12.32 -21.16
N SER A 920 -8.00 13.41 -21.85
CA SER A 920 -7.73 14.78 -21.43
C SER A 920 -6.24 15.06 -21.19
N ALA A 921 -5.35 14.27 -21.81
CA ALA A 921 -3.91 14.47 -21.72
C ALA A 921 -3.50 15.70 -22.57
N ILE A 922 -2.76 16.66 -22.02
CA ILE A 922 -2.46 17.91 -22.72
C ILE A 922 -0.96 18.09 -22.91
N GLY A 923 -0.54 18.30 -24.15
CA GLY A 923 0.85 18.45 -24.57
C GLY A 923 1.11 17.64 -25.83
N ASN A 924 2.27 17.83 -26.45
CA ASN A 924 2.61 17.09 -27.67
C ASN A 924 2.83 15.61 -27.36
N GLN A 925 2.27 14.74 -28.21
CA GLN A 925 2.30 13.29 -28.03
C GLN A 925 3.18 12.63 -29.10
N GLY A 926 4.36 12.21 -28.68
CA GLY A 926 5.45 11.68 -29.51
C GLY A 926 6.23 12.77 -30.25
N ARG A 927 7.32 12.36 -30.90
CA ARG A 927 8.23 13.20 -31.68
C ARG A 927 8.58 12.56 -33.01
N ALA A 928 9.03 13.37 -33.95
CA ALA A 928 9.60 12.88 -35.20
C ALA A 928 10.79 11.93 -34.92
N GLY A 929 10.63 10.66 -35.30
CA GLY A 929 11.62 9.60 -35.09
C GLY A 929 11.22 8.56 -34.05
N ASP A 930 10.26 8.88 -33.16
CA ASP A 930 9.71 7.92 -32.21
C ASP A 930 8.96 6.81 -32.96
N VAL A 931 8.96 5.59 -32.40
CA VAL A 931 8.21 4.46 -32.97
C VAL A 931 7.43 3.67 -31.93
N ILE A 932 6.21 3.29 -32.28
CA ILE A 932 5.43 2.25 -31.61
C ILE A 932 5.59 0.96 -32.42
N SER A 933 6.41 0.03 -31.94
CA SER A 933 6.70 -1.26 -32.57
C SER A 933 6.10 -2.41 -31.76
N ILE A 934 5.27 -3.24 -32.39
CA ILE A 934 4.56 -4.35 -31.75
C ILE A 934 4.78 -5.64 -32.56
N MET A 935 5.18 -6.72 -31.89
CA MET A 935 5.34 -8.05 -32.46
C MET A 935 4.69 -9.11 -31.54
N ALA A 936 3.64 -9.77 -32.03
CA ALA A 936 2.95 -10.86 -31.33
C ALA A 936 3.08 -12.17 -32.12
N ASN A 937 3.57 -13.23 -31.47
CA ASN A 937 3.61 -14.59 -32.02
C ASN A 937 2.24 -15.31 -31.89
N GLY A 938 1.22 -14.59 -31.43
CA GLY A 938 -0.19 -14.92 -31.44
C GLY A 938 -1.02 -13.75 -31.96
N ASP A 939 -2.08 -13.41 -31.25
CA ASP A 939 -2.98 -12.29 -31.55
C ASP A 939 -2.53 -10.99 -30.85
N LEU A 940 -2.84 -9.84 -31.46
CA LEU A 940 -2.80 -8.53 -30.82
C LEU A 940 -4.24 -8.02 -30.64
N THR A 941 -4.65 -7.80 -29.39
CA THR A 941 -5.99 -7.32 -29.04
C THR A 941 -5.92 -6.10 -28.13
N LEU A 942 -6.51 -5.00 -28.60
CA LEU A 942 -6.90 -3.86 -27.76
C LEU A 942 -8.42 -3.83 -27.68
N GLN A 943 -8.96 -3.85 -26.46
CA GLN A 943 -10.39 -3.70 -26.26
C GLN A 943 -10.69 -2.77 -25.09
N ALA A 944 -11.43 -1.71 -25.38
CA ALA A 944 -11.97 -0.79 -24.39
C ALA A 944 -13.11 -1.44 -23.59
N GLY A 945 -13.55 -0.74 -22.55
CA GLY A 945 -14.82 -1.04 -21.93
C GLY A 945 -16.01 -0.64 -22.79
N ASP A 946 -17.19 -0.96 -22.28
CA ASP A 946 -18.43 -0.41 -22.80
C ASP A 946 -18.64 1.02 -22.29
N GLY A 947 -19.64 1.75 -22.80
CA GLY A 947 -19.97 3.11 -22.35
C GLY A 947 -19.57 4.24 -23.31
N THR A 948 -19.71 5.47 -22.82
CA THR A 948 -19.52 6.71 -23.57
C THR A 948 -18.04 7.12 -23.57
N ASP A 949 -17.53 7.65 -24.68
CA ASP A 949 -16.10 8.00 -24.82
C ASP A 949 -15.14 6.80 -24.69
N ALA A 950 -15.65 5.57 -24.70
CA ALA A 950 -14.81 4.40 -24.56
C ALA A 950 -14.01 4.14 -25.84
N TYR A 951 -12.68 3.99 -25.74
CA TYR A 951 -11.85 3.87 -26.94
C TYR A 951 -10.72 2.85 -26.83
N ALA A 952 -10.40 2.26 -27.99
CA ALA A 952 -9.23 1.41 -28.16
C ALA A 952 -8.31 2.04 -29.21
N GLN A 953 -7.06 2.34 -28.85
CA GLN A 953 -6.14 3.04 -29.73
C GLN A 953 -4.72 2.47 -29.73
N ILE A 954 -4.17 2.19 -30.91
CA ILE A 954 -2.71 2.09 -31.08
C ILE A 954 -2.25 3.37 -31.76
N GLY A 955 -1.46 4.17 -31.04
CA GLY A 955 -1.00 5.48 -31.47
C GLY A 955 -1.23 6.55 -30.42
N ASN A 956 -0.57 7.69 -30.67
CA ASN A 956 -0.58 8.85 -29.80
C ASN A 956 -1.88 9.66 -29.89
N GLY A 957 -2.41 10.09 -28.76
CA GLY A 957 -3.64 10.89 -28.65
C GLY A 957 -4.65 10.29 -27.66
N GLY A 958 -5.93 10.35 -28.01
CA GLY A 958 -7.04 9.96 -27.16
C GLY A 958 -8.21 10.96 -27.18
N THR A 959 -9.15 10.83 -26.25
CA THR A 959 -10.27 11.78 -26.11
C THR A 959 -9.81 13.03 -25.37
N ASN A 960 -9.97 14.22 -25.96
CA ASN A 960 -9.45 15.49 -25.46
C ASN A 960 -7.93 15.50 -25.25
N ALA A 961 -7.19 14.63 -25.94
CA ALA A 961 -5.75 14.57 -25.86
C ALA A 961 -5.14 15.68 -26.72
N ARG A 962 -5.07 16.92 -26.21
CA ARG A 962 -4.75 18.09 -27.04
C ARG A 962 -3.25 18.27 -27.23
N GLY A 963 -2.82 18.42 -28.48
CA GLY A 963 -1.44 18.71 -28.87
C GLY A 963 -1.15 18.23 -30.29
N ASP A 964 0.09 18.37 -30.73
CA ASP A 964 0.55 17.74 -31.96
C ASP A 964 0.92 16.28 -31.69
N HIS A 965 0.67 15.38 -32.64
CA HIS A 965 0.90 13.95 -32.46
C HIS A 965 1.84 13.39 -33.53
N GLN A 966 2.92 12.72 -33.12
CA GLN A 966 3.95 12.25 -34.04
C GLN A 966 4.49 10.87 -33.67
N GLY A 967 4.91 10.07 -34.65
CA GLY A 967 5.64 8.81 -34.45
C GLY A 967 5.25 7.74 -35.47
N ASP A 968 6.17 6.84 -35.81
CA ASP A 968 5.82 5.72 -36.68
C ASP A 968 5.11 4.62 -35.88
N ILE A 969 4.18 3.90 -36.51
CA ILE A 969 3.47 2.75 -35.92
C ILE A 969 3.74 1.52 -36.77
N GLN A 970 4.29 0.48 -36.16
CA GLN A 970 4.65 -0.77 -36.80
C GLN A 970 4.08 -1.94 -36.00
N ILE A 971 3.24 -2.75 -36.63
CA ILE A 971 2.54 -3.87 -35.99
C ILE A 971 2.73 -5.14 -36.81
N PHE A 972 3.15 -6.20 -36.13
CA PHE A 972 3.20 -7.55 -36.62
C PHE A 972 2.46 -8.48 -35.64
N ALA A 973 1.46 -9.19 -36.13
CA ALA A 973 0.85 -10.30 -35.40
C ALA A 973 0.86 -11.55 -36.28
N GLU A 974 1.22 -12.68 -35.68
CA GLU A 974 1.10 -13.98 -36.32
C GLU A 974 -0.35 -14.31 -36.63
N GLY A 975 -1.25 -14.07 -35.67
CA GLY A 975 -2.68 -14.21 -35.80
C GLY A 975 -3.37 -12.92 -36.21
N ASN A 976 -4.35 -12.48 -35.42
CA ASN A 976 -5.20 -11.32 -35.68
C ASN A 976 -4.63 -10.02 -35.08
N VAL A 977 -4.96 -8.89 -35.69
CA VAL A 977 -4.79 -7.55 -35.10
C VAL A 977 -6.18 -6.95 -34.88
N THR A 978 -6.52 -6.64 -33.65
CA THR A 978 -7.87 -6.24 -33.25
C THR A 978 -7.87 -4.99 -32.39
N ALA A 979 -8.64 -3.97 -32.78
CA ALA A 979 -8.93 -2.78 -31.97
C ALA A 979 -10.45 -2.61 -31.82
N MET A 980 -10.95 -2.69 -30.58
CA MET A 980 -12.37 -2.74 -30.28
C MET A 980 -12.75 -1.73 -29.20
N ALA A 981 -13.65 -0.81 -29.50
CA ALA A 981 -14.33 0.01 -28.49
C ALA A 981 -15.45 -0.83 -27.82
N SER A 982 -16.55 -0.18 -27.44
CA SER A 982 -17.73 -0.87 -26.89
C SER A 982 -18.27 -1.95 -27.84
N GLN A 983 -18.62 -3.10 -27.26
CA GLN A 983 -19.21 -4.25 -27.95
C GLN A 983 -20.73 -4.33 -27.78
N LEU A 984 -21.33 -3.37 -27.09
CA LEU A 984 -22.77 -3.35 -26.86
C LEU A 984 -23.55 -3.00 -28.13
N PRO A 985 -24.57 -3.80 -28.48
CA PRO A 985 -25.51 -3.45 -29.54
C PRO A 985 -26.28 -2.16 -29.24
N ALA A 986 -26.75 -1.46 -30.27
CA ALA A 986 -27.52 -0.22 -30.11
C ALA A 986 -28.87 -0.43 -29.42
N LEU A 987 -29.42 -1.65 -29.50
CA LEU A 987 -30.64 -2.10 -28.81
C LEU A 987 -30.41 -3.52 -28.28
N PRO A 988 -29.75 -3.69 -27.12
CA PRO A 988 -29.56 -5.00 -26.54
C PRO A 988 -30.90 -5.58 -26.06
N GLY A 989 -31.04 -6.90 -26.08
CA GLY A 989 -32.13 -7.55 -25.36
C GLY A 989 -31.92 -7.47 -23.85
N LEU A 990 -33.00 -7.56 -23.06
CA LEU A 990 -32.96 -7.65 -21.60
C LEU A 990 -31.87 -8.62 -21.11
N GLY A 991 -31.06 -8.20 -20.14
CA GLY A 991 -29.90 -8.94 -19.62
C GLY A 991 -28.59 -8.70 -20.36
N ASN A 992 -28.56 -7.83 -21.38
CA ASN A 992 -27.37 -7.55 -22.19
C ASN A 992 -27.00 -6.05 -22.24
N GLY A 993 -27.62 -5.20 -21.41
CA GLY A 993 -27.25 -3.78 -21.28
C GLY A 993 -26.22 -3.50 -20.20
N ILE A 994 -25.81 -2.23 -20.10
CA ILE A 994 -25.07 -1.70 -18.94
C ILE A 994 -26.07 -1.55 -17.80
N LEU A 995 -25.77 -2.11 -16.64
CA LEU A 995 -26.56 -1.86 -15.44
C LEU A 995 -26.46 -0.38 -15.08
N GLY A 996 -27.58 0.24 -14.72
CA GLY A 996 -27.67 1.61 -14.26
C GLY A 996 -28.42 1.65 -12.94
N ARG A 997 -27.94 2.47 -12.01
CA ARG A 997 -28.64 2.78 -10.76
C ARG A 997 -28.84 4.29 -10.71
N TYR A 998 -29.96 4.75 -10.17
CA TYR A 998 -30.31 6.16 -10.17
C TYR A 998 -31.16 6.53 -8.97
N PHE A 999 -30.72 7.52 -8.20
CA PHE A 999 -31.49 8.13 -7.11
C PHE A 999 -31.16 9.63 -7.00
N TYR A 1000 -32.18 10.48 -6.91
CA TYR A 1000 -31.99 11.92 -6.81
C TYR A 1000 -33.07 12.56 -5.93
N ASN A 1001 -32.67 13.19 -4.84
CA ASN A 1001 -33.58 13.71 -3.80
C ASN A 1001 -33.43 15.23 -3.55
N ASN A 1002 -32.80 15.97 -4.47
CA ASN A 1002 -32.48 17.38 -4.26
C ASN A 1002 -33.74 18.29 -4.27
N THR A 1003 -33.89 19.10 -3.21
CA THR A 1003 -34.99 20.09 -3.04
C THR A 1003 -34.72 21.46 -3.68
N SER A 1004 -33.51 21.72 -4.17
CA SER A 1004 -33.14 23.03 -4.75
C SER A 1004 -33.88 23.29 -6.07
N ALA A 1005 -34.28 24.56 -6.27
CA ALA A 1005 -35.17 24.98 -7.36
C ALA A 1005 -34.65 24.71 -8.77
N ASN A 1006 -33.35 24.46 -8.96
CA ASN A 1006 -32.73 24.43 -10.29
C ASN A 1006 -32.61 23.02 -10.89
N ASN A 1007 -32.78 21.95 -10.11
CA ASN A 1007 -32.58 20.56 -10.59
C ASN A 1007 -33.63 19.55 -10.10
N ASN A 1008 -34.68 20.01 -9.41
CA ASN A 1008 -35.72 19.17 -8.84
C ASN A 1008 -36.60 18.41 -9.87
N ARG A 1009 -36.41 18.63 -11.19
CA ARG A 1009 -37.04 17.89 -12.30
C ARG A 1009 -36.56 16.45 -12.46
N TYR A 1010 -35.43 16.15 -11.82
CA TYR A 1010 -34.78 14.84 -11.78
C TYR A 1010 -35.11 14.09 -10.50
N SER A 1011 -35.90 14.66 -9.59
CA SER A 1011 -36.07 14.06 -8.26
C SER A 1011 -37.08 12.92 -8.27
N LEU A 1012 -36.60 11.69 -8.04
CA LEU A 1012 -37.46 10.50 -7.95
C LEU A 1012 -38.36 10.55 -6.72
N ASP A 1013 -37.84 10.98 -5.57
CA ASP A 1013 -38.64 11.11 -4.33
C ASP A 1013 -39.81 12.07 -4.52
N ARG A 1014 -39.54 13.28 -5.04
CA ARG A 1014 -40.61 14.26 -5.30
C ARG A 1014 -41.62 13.75 -6.32
N ALA A 1015 -41.17 13.04 -7.35
CA ALA A 1015 -42.08 12.43 -8.30
C ALA A 1015 -42.94 11.36 -7.63
N ALA A 1016 -42.36 10.53 -6.77
CA ALA A 1016 -43.09 9.51 -6.02
C ALA A 1016 -44.01 10.09 -4.95
N ASP A 1017 -43.75 11.29 -4.41
CA ASP A 1017 -44.67 12.07 -3.56
C ASP A 1017 -45.83 12.72 -4.36
N LEU A 1018 -45.87 12.52 -5.68
CA LEU A 1018 -46.77 13.22 -6.62
C LEU A 1018 -46.60 14.75 -6.61
N ILE A 1019 -45.36 15.21 -6.42
CA ILE A 1019 -45.02 16.63 -6.38
C ILE A 1019 -44.31 17.02 -7.68
N ALA A 1020 -44.75 18.13 -8.28
CA ALA A 1020 -44.18 18.61 -9.53
C ALA A 1020 -42.75 19.17 -9.37
N GLY A 1021 -41.81 18.64 -10.15
CA GLY A 1021 -40.51 19.26 -10.45
C GLY A 1021 -40.62 20.46 -11.39
N ASP A 1022 -39.53 21.21 -11.54
CA ASP A 1022 -39.43 22.33 -12.47
C ASP A 1022 -39.67 21.86 -13.92
N GLY A 1023 -40.73 22.40 -14.54
CA GLY A 1023 -41.15 22.00 -15.88
C GLY A 1023 -41.74 20.58 -16.01
N GLN A 1024 -42.02 19.88 -14.90
CA GLN A 1024 -42.65 18.55 -14.88
C GLN A 1024 -44.08 18.61 -14.33
N VAL A 1025 -44.89 17.59 -14.63
CA VAL A 1025 -46.18 17.39 -13.97
C VAL A 1025 -45.99 16.70 -12.60
N ALA A 1026 -46.98 16.82 -11.72
CA ALA A 1026 -47.07 16.04 -10.49
C ALA A 1026 -46.93 14.54 -10.81
N GLY A 1027 -46.06 13.84 -10.09
CA GLY A 1027 -45.75 12.43 -10.39
C GLY A 1027 -44.54 12.22 -11.30
N GLY A 1028 -44.02 13.29 -11.93
CA GLY A 1028 -43.07 13.17 -13.04
C GLY A 1028 -41.61 13.45 -12.69
N ALA A 1029 -40.70 12.56 -13.11
CA ALA A 1029 -39.25 12.78 -13.08
C ALA A 1029 -38.56 12.33 -14.38
N LEU A 1030 -37.62 13.14 -14.86
CA LEU A 1030 -36.72 12.76 -15.95
C LEU A 1030 -35.56 11.91 -15.43
N PHE A 1031 -35.09 10.98 -16.25
CA PHE A 1031 -33.84 10.27 -16.02
C PHE A 1031 -32.70 11.04 -16.69
N ARG A 1032 -31.50 11.01 -16.09
CA ARG A 1032 -30.29 11.56 -16.72
C ARG A 1032 -29.68 10.61 -17.76
N LEU A 1033 -30.00 9.32 -17.63
CA LEU A 1033 -29.58 8.27 -18.54
C LEU A 1033 -30.74 7.97 -19.50
N ASP A 1034 -30.44 7.99 -20.79
CA ASP A 1034 -31.38 7.65 -21.87
C ASP A 1034 -31.09 6.25 -22.43
N ARG A 1035 -31.99 5.73 -23.26
CA ARG A 1035 -31.91 4.37 -23.85
C ARG A 1035 -31.92 3.25 -22.83
N VAL A 1036 -32.81 3.39 -21.86
CA VAL A 1036 -33.16 2.32 -20.94
C VAL A 1036 -33.81 1.17 -21.72
N ILE A 1037 -33.38 -0.06 -21.43
CA ILE A 1037 -33.85 -1.28 -22.07
C ILE A 1037 -35.25 -1.60 -21.53
N PRO A 1038 -36.28 -1.74 -22.39
CA PRO A 1038 -37.61 -2.15 -21.95
C PRO A 1038 -37.59 -3.48 -21.17
N GLY A 1039 -38.28 -3.52 -20.03
CA GLY A 1039 -38.35 -4.72 -19.18
C GLY A 1039 -37.32 -4.75 -18.05
N SER A 1040 -36.39 -3.79 -18.03
CA SER A 1040 -35.26 -3.79 -17.07
C SER A 1040 -35.49 -2.94 -15.81
N VAL A 1041 -36.48 -2.05 -15.81
CA VAL A 1041 -36.64 -1.04 -14.76
C VAL A 1041 -37.28 -1.61 -13.50
N VAL A 1042 -36.60 -1.42 -12.37
CA VAL A 1042 -37.05 -1.76 -11.02
C VAL A 1042 -36.80 -0.57 -10.08
N PHE A 1043 -37.84 -0.05 -9.46
CA PHE A 1043 -37.78 0.92 -8.38
C PHE A 1043 -37.87 0.19 -7.04
N GLU A 1044 -36.81 0.31 -6.25
CA GLU A 1044 -36.79 -0.10 -4.85
C GLU A 1044 -37.30 1.05 -3.97
N VAL A 1045 -38.20 0.72 -3.05
CA VAL A 1045 -38.80 1.69 -2.12
C VAL A 1045 -38.31 1.43 -0.71
N PHE A 1046 -37.75 2.46 -0.08
CA PHE A 1046 -37.16 2.42 1.25
C PHE A 1046 -37.87 3.39 2.20
N ASN A 1047 -38.08 2.98 3.46
CA ASN A 1047 -38.54 3.89 4.50
C ASN A 1047 -37.42 4.84 4.98
N ASP A 1048 -37.75 5.82 5.82
CA ASP A 1048 -36.80 6.81 6.34
C ASP A 1048 -35.68 6.22 7.21
N ALA A 1049 -35.83 4.97 7.66
CA ALA A 1049 -34.79 4.21 8.35
C ALA A 1049 -33.85 3.46 7.38
N GLY A 1050 -34.06 3.57 6.06
CA GLY A 1050 -33.28 2.89 5.03
C GLY A 1050 -33.64 1.41 4.83
N VAL A 1051 -34.77 0.95 5.39
CA VAL A 1051 -35.25 -0.43 5.23
C VAL A 1051 -36.09 -0.51 3.96
N LYS A 1052 -35.80 -1.51 3.10
CA LYS A 1052 -36.57 -1.77 1.89
C LYS A 1052 -37.96 -2.30 2.25
N ILE A 1053 -38.99 -1.59 1.82
CA ILE A 1053 -40.39 -1.92 2.13
C ILE A 1053 -41.19 -2.41 0.92
N GLY A 1054 -40.65 -2.27 -0.29
CA GLY A 1054 -41.34 -2.68 -1.50
C GLY A 1054 -40.54 -2.51 -2.78
N GLU A 1055 -41.06 -3.06 -3.87
CA GLU A 1055 -40.51 -2.94 -5.22
C GLU A 1055 -41.62 -2.66 -6.23
N VAL A 1056 -41.31 -1.83 -7.22
CA VAL A 1056 -42.17 -1.51 -8.36
C VAL A 1056 -41.38 -1.73 -9.64
N SER A 1057 -41.90 -2.46 -10.62
CA SER A 1057 -41.19 -2.73 -11.87
C SER A 1057 -42.13 -2.71 -13.09
N ASP A 1058 -41.52 -2.65 -14.27
CA ASP A 1058 -42.18 -2.94 -15.55
C ASP A 1058 -41.55 -4.22 -16.14
N PRO A 1059 -41.99 -5.41 -15.72
CA PRO A 1059 -41.32 -6.66 -16.07
C PRO A 1059 -41.51 -7.07 -17.54
N ASP A 1060 -42.57 -6.57 -18.19
CA ASP A 1060 -42.92 -6.90 -19.58
C ASP A 1060 -42.40 -5.87 -20.61
N GLY A 1061 -41.88 -4.73 -20.13
CA GLY A 1061 -41.31 -3.67 -20.95
C GLY A 1061 -42.35 -2.86 -21.74
N ASP A 1062 -43.61 -2.88 -21.30
CA ASP A 1062 -44.71 -2.18 -21.97
C ASP A 1062 -44.92 -0.74 -21.46
N GLY A 1063 -44.13 -0.33 -20.47
CA GLY A 1063 -44.20 0.96 -19.81
C GLY A 1063 -45.14 1.00 -18.61
N THR A 1064 -45.74 -0.11 -18.17
CA THR A 1064 -46.65 -0.17 -17.02
C THR A 1064 -45.89 -0.50 -15.75
N LEU A 1065 -45.85 0.42 -14.78
CA LEU A 1065 -45.19 0.18 -13.49
C LEU A 1065 -46.15 -0.46 -12.49
N THR A 1066 -45.79 -1.65 -12.02
CA THR A 1066 -46.60 -2.45 -11.08
C THR A 1066 -45.81 -2.88 -9.86
N VAL A 1067 -46.49 -3.02 -8.73
CA VAL A 1067 -45.93 -3.52 -7.47
C VAL A 1067 -45.56 -5.00 -7.62
N VAL A 1068 -44.31 -5.36 -7.31
CA VAL A 1068 -43.78 -6.72 -7.48
C VAL A 1068 -44.34 -7.67 -6.42
N SER A 1069 -44.29 -7.24 -5.17
CA SER A 1069 -44.83 -7.95 -4.00
C SER A 1069 -45.50 -6.96 -3.05
N ASP A 1070 -46.43 -7.44 -2.22
CA ASP A 1070 -47.07 -6.61 -1.20
C ASP A 1070 -46.00 -5.87 -0.37
N PHE A 1071 -46.20 -4.56 -0.19
CA PHE A 1071 -45.30 -3.77 0.63
C PHE A 1071 -45.36 -4.24 2.08
N THR A 1072 -44.21 -4.29 2.75
CA THR A 1072 -44.10 -4.76 4.13
C THR A 1072 -44.63 -3.75 5.15
N GLU A 1073 -44.76 -2.48 4.73
CA GLU A 1073 -45.25 -1.36 5.53
C GLU A 1073 -46.28 -0.53 4.76
N LEU A 1074 -47.12 0.19 5.50
CA LEU A 1074 -48.04 1.17 4.93
C LEU A 1074 -47.28 2.43 4.53
N VAL A 1075 -47.49 2.90 3.31
CA VAL A 1075 -46.95 4.18 2.83
C VAL A 1075 -48.06 5.22 2.91
N ASN A 1076 -47.87 6.26 3.73
CA ASN A 1076 -48.88 7.31 3.98
C ASN A 1076 -50.28 6.76 4.32
N GLY A 1077 -50.33 5.60 5.00
CA GLY A 1077 -51.57 4.91 5.40
C GLY A 1077 -52.21 4.04 4.32
N ALA A 1078 -51.59 3.89 3.15
CA ALA A 1078 -52.03 3.01 2.07
C ALA A 1078 -51.20 1.71 2.02
N GLN A 1079 -51.87 0.58 1.76
CA GLN A 1079 -51.22 -0.70 1.47
C GLN A 1079 -51.08 -0.86 -0.04
N TYR A 1080 -49.88 -1.16 -0.50
CA TYR A 1080 -49.59 -1.49 -1.90
C TYR A 1080 -49.49 -3.00 -2.07
N THR A 1081 -50.29 -3.58 -2.97
CA THR A 1081 -50.37 -5.03 -3.18
C THR A 1081 -49.82 -5.46 -4.53
N ALA A 1082 -49.29 -6.68 -4.62
CA ALA A 1082 -48.72 -7.25 -5.83
C ALA A 1082 -49.65 -7.09 -7.06
N GLY A 1083 -49.08 -6.64 -8.18
CA GLY A 1083 -49.79 -6.38 -9.43
C GLY A 1083 -50.57 -5.06 -9.48
N GLN A 1084 -50.58 -4.26 -8.42
CA GLN A 1084 -51.16 -2.92 -8.45
C GLN A 1084 -50.33 -1.99 -9.36
N GLN A 1085 -50.97 -1.35 -10.33
CA GLN A 1085 -50.32 -0.30 -11.12
C GLN A 1085 -50.15 0.97 -10.30
N VAL A 1086 -48.95 1.52 -10.29
CA VAL A 1086 -48.59 2.73 -9.54
C VAL A 1086 -48.02 3.84 -10.42
N GLY A 1087 -47.77 3.57 -11.70
CA GLY A 1087 -47.26 4.57 -12.63
C GLY A 1087 -47.06 4.04 -14.05
N THR A 1088 -46.34 4.83 -14.85
CA THR A 1088 -45.85 4.47 -16.17
C THR A 1088 -44.39 4.88 -16.36
N PHE A 1089 -43.66 4.13 -17.18
CA PHE A 1089 -42.30 4.43 -17.60
C PHE A 1089 -42.24 4.60 -19.12
N THR A 1090 -41.52 5.62 -19.58
CA THR A 1090 -41.37 5.93 -21.00
C THR A 1090 -39.93 5.67 -21.45
N TYR A 1091 -39.75 4.66 -22.31
CA TYR A 1091 -38.45 4.29 -22.91
C TYR A 1091 -38.23 5.05 -24.23
N THR A 1092 -37.59 6.21 -24.18
CA THR A 1092 -37.24 7.00 -25.38
C THR A 1092 -35.76 7.35 -25.43
N GLU A 1093 -35.20 7.49 -26.65
CA GLU A 1093 -33.78 7.83 -26.86
C GLU A 1093 -33.37 9.20 -26.31
N ASN A 1094 -34.33 10.12 -26.18
CA ASN A 1094 -34.12 11.45 -25.59
C ASN A 1094 -35.32 11.78 -24.68
N GLY A 1095 -35.13 11.72 -23.37
CA GLY A 1095 -36.18 12.05 -22.39
C GLY A 1095 -36.85 10.82 -21.78
N THR A 1096 -36.05 9.80 -21.44
CA THR A 1096 -36.52 8.71 -20.59
C THR A 1096 -37.10 9.29 -19.28
N ARG A 1097 -38.30 8.84 -18.90
CA ARG A 1097 -39.10 9.49 -17.87
C ARG A 1097 -40.00 8.51 -17.13
N VAL A 1098 -40.17 8.76 -15.83
CA VAL A 1098 -41.17 8.09 -14.99
C VAL A 1098 -42.32 9.04 -14.65
N ASP A 1099 -43.52 8.48 -14.60
CA ASP A 1099 -44.75 9.11 -14.14
C ASP A 1099 -45.42 8.24 -13.07
N PHE A 1100 -45.26 8.59 -11.80
CA PHE A 1100 -46.04 8.01 -10.72
C PHE A 1100 -47.46 8.56 -10.73
N THR A 1101 -48.42 7.67 -10.51
CA THR A 1101 -49.85 7.98 -10.39
C THR A 1101 -50.37 7.71 -8.98
N SER A 1102 -49.56 7.07 -8.15
CA SER A 1102 -49.80 6.80 -6.73
C SER A 1102 -48.62 7.32 -5.92
N ASP A 1103 -48.91 7.79 -4.71
CA ASP A 1103 -47.89 8.25 -3.77
C ASP A 1103 -47.22 7.05 -3.09
N ILE A 1104 -46.05 6.66 -3.59
CA ILE A 1104 -45.30 5.49 -3.11
C ILE A 1104 -44.12 5.88 -2.22
N ASN A 1105 -43.95 7.16 -1.90
CA ASN A 1105 -42.85 7.61 -1.07
C ASN A 1105 -43.24 7.56 0.44
N PRO A 1106 -42.59 6.74 1.27
CA PRO A 1106 -42.85 6.67 2.71
C PRO A 1106 -42.29 7.84 3.53
N GLY A 1107 -41.42 8.67 2.94
CA GLY A 1107 -40.70 9.73 3.63
C GLY A 1107 -41.30 11.13 3.46
N SER A 1108 -40.56 12.13 3.94
CA SER A 1108 -40.92 13.55 3.76
C SER A 1108 -40.11 14.22 2.65
N ASP A 1109 -40.73 15.18 1.95
CA ASP A 1109 -40.09 15.95 0.87
C ASP A 1109 -38.68 16.45 1.25
N GLY A 1110 -37.65 15.92 0.59
CA GLY A 1110 -36.26 16.35 0.80
C GLY A 1110 -35.53 15.71 1.98
N GLY A 1111 -36.04 14.58 2.47
CA GLY A 1111 -35.35 13.69 3.41
C GLY A 1111 -34.31 12.79 2.73
N VAL A 1112 -34.08 11.61 3.32
CA VAL A 1112 -33.23 10.56 2.76
C VAL A 1112 -33.85 10.05 1.45
N ALA A 1113 -33.04 9.64 0.48
CA ALA A 1113 -33.56 9.06 -0.77
C ALA A 1113 -34.40 7.80 -0.48
N ASN A 1114 -35.71 7.88 -0.74
CA ASN A 1114 -36.64 6.78 -0.50
C ASN A 1114 -36.85 5.93 -1.76
N ILE A 1115 -36.63 6.50 -2.94
CA ILE A 1115 -36.87 5.85 -4.23
C ILE A 1115 -35.55 5.69 -4.99
N VAL A 1116 -35.22 4.43 -5.29
CA VAL A 1116 -34.00 4.08 -6.05
C VAL A 1116 -34.38 3.27 -7.27
N ALA A 1117 -34.01 3.74 -8.45
CA ALA A 1117 -34.22 3.02 -9.70
C ALA A 1117 -32.98 2.18 -10.06
N ASN A 1118 -33.20 0.93 -10.44
CA ASN A 1118 -32.23 0.02 -11.05
C ASN A 1118 -32.75 -0.34 -12.44
N PHE A 1119 -31.89 -0.34 -13.46
CA PHE A 1119 -32.29 -0.61 -14.84
C PHE A 1119 -31.09 -1.04 -15.70
N GLU A 1120 -31.34 -1.44 -16.94
CA GLU A 1120 -30.30 -1.62 -17.94
C GLU A 1120 -30.41 -0.53 -19.01
N TYR A 1121 -29.29 -0.04 -19.53
CA TYR A 1121 -29.26 0.93 -20.61
C TYR A 1121 -28.14 0.62 -21.62
N ALA A 1122 -28.24 1.21 -22.81
CA ALA A 1122 -27.28 0.99 -23.89
C ALA A 1122 -26.85 2.31 -24.50
N ARG A 1123 -25.86 2.97 -23.88
CA ARG A 1123 -25.31 4.22 -24.37
C ARG A 1123 -23.81 4.07 -24.62
N THR A 1124 -23.40 4.19 -25.88
CA THR A 1124 -22.00 4.03 -26.29
C THR A 1124 -21.55 5.19 -27.18
N ASP A 1125 -22.08 6.39 -26.92
CA ASP A 1125 -21.77 7.60 -27.70
C ASP A 1125 -20.26 7.86 -27.73
N ARG A 1126 -19.73 8.28 -28.88
CA ARG A 1126 -18.30 8.61 -29.07
C ARG A 1126 -17.34 7.46 -28.77
N ALA A 1127 -17.79 6.22 -28.79
CA ALA A 1127 -16.92 5.08 -28.58
C ALA A 1127 -16.20 4.70 -29.89
N TYR A 1128 -14.87 4.78 -29.94
CA TYR A 1128 -14.10 4.65 -31.18
C TYR A 1128 -12.92 3.68 -31.08
N ALA A 1129 -12.53 3.13 -32.24
CA ALA A 1129 -11.32 2.33 -32.36
C ALA A 1129 -10.38 2.93 -33.40
N GLN A 1130 -9.11 3.11 -33.06
CA GLN A 1130 -8.15 3.74 -33.95
C GLN A 1130 -6.78 3.03 -33.98
N ILE A 1131 -6.19 2.89 -35.16
CA ILE A 1131 -4.75 2.65 -35.32
C ILE A 1131 -4.20 3.87 -36.06
N GLY A 1132 -3.49 4.72 -35.34
CA GLY A 1132 -3.08 6.04 -35.79
C GLY A 1132 -3.12 7.08 -34.68
N HIS A 1133 -2.87 8.32 -35.08
CA HIS A 1133 -2.70 9.46 -34.17
C HIS A 1133 -3.94 10.34 -34.16
N GLY A 1134 -4.20 11.00 -33.04
CA GLY A 1134 -5.39 11.83 -32.85
C GLY A 1134 -6.41 11.15 -31.94
N GLY A 1135 -7.69 11.23 -32.29
CA GLY A 1135 -8.78 10.76 -31.43
C GLY A 1135 -10.01 11.65 -31.53
N TYR A 1136 -10.67 11.88 -30.40
CA TYR A 1136 -11.86 12.74 -30.31
C TYR A 1136 -11.49 14.07 -29.64
N ASP A 1137 -11.74 15.21 -30.29
CA ASP A 1137 -11.39 16.56 -29.80
C ASP A 1137 -9.90 16.68 -29.37
N ALA A 1138 -9.02 16.00 -30.11
CA ALA A 1138 -7.59 15.92 -29.83
C ALA A 1138 -6.77 16.99 -30.59
N ASP A 1139 -7.39 18.09 -31.02
CA ASP A 1139 -6.74 19.16 -31.77
C ASP A 1139 -5.91 20.10 -30.88
N ASN A 1140 -4.97 20.82 -31.51
CA ASN A 1140 -4.23 21.88 -30.86
C ASN A 1140 -5.14 23.14 -30.73
N PRO A 1141 -5.39 23.67 -29.51
CA PRO A 1141 -6.33 24.78 -29.30
C PRO A 1141 -5.82 26.15 -29.81
N ASP A 1142 -4.63 26.24 -30.41
CA ASP A 1142 -4.06 27.48 -30.92
C ASP A 1142 -4.65 27.95 -32.27
N GLY A 1143 -5.45 27.10 -32.92
CA GLY A 1143 -6.10 27.38 -34.20
C GLY A 1143 -5.17 27.29 -35.41
N ASP A 1144 -3.95 26.77 -35.25
CA ASP A 1144 -3.04 26.49 -36.35
C ASP A 1144 -3.35 25.11 -36.96
N VAL A 1145 -3.86 25.10 -38.20
CA VAL A 1145 -4.17 23.87 -38.94
C VAL A 1145 -2.99 23.36 -39.78
N THR A 1146 -1.80 23.95 -39.65
CA THR A 1146 -0.61 23.58 -40.44
C THR A 1146 0.26 22.50 -39.82
N VAL A 1147 0.13 22.30 -38.51
CA VAL A 1147 0.70 21.17 -37.77
C VAL A 1147 -0.46 20.31 -37.29
N GLY A 1148 -0.25 19.00 -37.21
CA GLY A 1148 -1.30 18.03 -36.92
C GLY A 1148 -0.67 16.69 -36.58
N ASN A 1149 -1.17 15.62 -37.20
CA ASN A 1149 -0.75 14.28 -36.87
C ASN A 1149 0.20 13.68 -37.92
N SER A 1150 1.33 13.08 -37.54
CA SER A 1150 2.27 12.53 -38.53
C SER A 1150 2.97 11.24 -38.14
N GLY A 1151 3.23 10.38 -39.13
CA GLY A 1151 3.94 9.11 -38.94
C GLY A 1151 3.51 8.03 -39.92
N ASN A 1152 4.39 7.10 -40.26
CA ASN A 1152 3.99 5.96 -41.09
C ASN A 1152 3.24 4.93 -40.25
N ILE A 1153 2.20 4.33 -40.81
CA ILE A 1153 1.44 3.24 -40.19
C ILE A 1153 1.65 1.97 -41.02
N ALA A 1154 2.20 0.92 -40.41
CA ALA A 1154 2.38 -0.39 -41.01
C ALA A 1154 1.78 -1.48 -40.11
N VAL A 1155 0.83 -2.25 -40.63
CA VAL A 1155 0.14 -3.32 -39.89
C VAL A 1155 0.12 -4.60 -40.70
N THR A 1156 0.60 -5.69 -40.09
CA THR A 1156 0.62 -7.03 -40.69
C THR A 1156 -0.02 -8.05 -39.74
N ALA A 1157 -1.09 -8.71 -40.20
CA ALA A 1157 -1.66 -9.92 -39.64
C ALA A 1157 -1.28 -11.11 -40.56
N ARG A 1158 -0.25 -11.88 -40.18
CA ARG A 1158 0.41 -12.84 -41.10
C ARG A 1158 -0.47 -14.02 -41.46
N THR A 1159 -1.27 -14.52 -40.53
CA THR A 1159 -2.20 -15.63 -40.75
C THR A 1159 -3.66 -15.28 -40.44
N GLY A 1160 -3.90 -14.22 -39.66
CA GLY A 1160 -5.23 -13.75 -39.28
C GLY A 1160 -5.73 -12.53 -40.04
N SER A 1161 -6.70 -11.86 -39.43
CA SER A 1161 -7.38 -10.67 -39.95
C SER A 1161 -6.97 -9.39 -39.22
N ILE A 1162 -7.23 -8.24 -39.84
CA ILE A 1162 -7.18 -6.93 -39.19
C ILE A 1162 -8.63 -6.48 -38.96
N LEU A 1163 -9.00 -6.25 -37.70
CA LEU A 1163 -10.35 -5.87 -37.29
C LEU A 1163 -10.35 -4.56 -36.49
N GLY A 1164 -11.17 -3.61 -36.89
CA GLY A 1164 -11.52 -2.43 -36.10
C GLY A 1164 -13.03 -2.36 -35.86
N GLN A 1165 -13.45 -2.13 -34.62
CA GLN A 1165 -14.87 -2.02 -34.28
C GLN A 1165 -15.13 -0.90 -33.27
N ALA A 1166 -16.03 0.02 -33.62
CA ALA A 1166 -16.47 1.11 -32.76
C ALA A 1166 -17.69 0.71 -31.93
N GLY A 1167 -18.13 1.60 -31.04
CA GLY A 1167 -19.46 1.49 -30.46
C GLY A 1167 -20.55 1.64 -31.51
N THR A 1168 -21.78 1.27 -31.16
CA THR A 1168 -22.90 1.20 -32.11
C THR A 1168 -23.68 2.51 -32.25
N ASP A 1169 -23.24 3.56 -31.55
CA ASP A 1169 -23.99 4.76 -31.27
C ASP A 1169 -23.48 6.00 -32.04
N SER A 1170 -23.99 7.20 -31.73
CA SER A 1170 -23.62 8.47 -32.34
C SER A 1170 -22.13 8.80 -32.10
N ARG A 1171 -21.50 9.46 -33.08
CA ARG A 1171 -20.10 9.89 -33.10
C ARG A 1171 -19.08 8.76 -32.84
N SER A 1172 -19.50 7.51 -32.93
CA SER A 1172 -18.65 6.32 -32.84
C SER A 1172 -18.01 6.06 -34.19
N TYR A 1173 -16.69 5.84 -34.23
CA TYR A 1173 -15.97 5.65 -35.50
C TYR A 1173 -14.85 4.62 -35.41
N VAL A 1174 -14.48 4.06 -36.55
CA VAL A 1174 -13.25 3.27 -36.69
C VAL A 1174 -12.34 3.94 -37.70
N GLN A 1175 -11.07 4.13 -37.35
CA GLN A 1175 -10.10 4.70 -38.27
C GLN A 1175 -8.75 3.99 -38.22
N PHE A 1176 -8.22 3.60 -39.38
CA PHE A 1176 -6.81 3.26 -39.54
C PHE A 1176 -6.13 4.37 -40.34
N GLY A 1177 -5.43 5.26 -39.65
CA GLY A 1177 -4.98 6.56 -40.13
C GLY A 1177 -4.98 7.61 -39.02
N HIS A 1178 -4.39 8.76 -39.31
CA HIS A 1178 -4.39 9.88 -38.36
C HIS A 1178 -5.63 10.76 -38.48
N GLY A 1179 -5.94 11.52 -37.44
CA GLY A 1179 -7.11 12.40 -37.37
C GLY A 1179 -8.13 11.84 -36.39
N GLY A 1180 -9.40 11.78 -36.77
CA GLY A 1180 -10.50 11.38 -35.89
C GLY A 1180 -11.69 12.34 -35.94
N TYR A 1181 -12.30 12.60 -34.79
CA TYR A 1181 -13.43 13.52 -34.68
C TYR A 1181 -12.95 14.86 -34.14
N ALA A 1182 -13.20 15.94 -34.89
CA ALA A 1182 -12.82 17.33 -34.57
C ALA A 1182 -11.32 17.50 -34.27
N THR A 1183 -10.48 16.69 -34.89
CA THR A 1183 -9.02 16.75 -34.82
C THR A 1183 -8.48 17.53 -36.02
N ARG A 1184 -8.49 18.86 -35.91
CA ARG A 1184 -7.96 19.74 -36.96
C ARG A 1184 -6.44 19.72 -36.99
N GLY A 1185 -5.85 19.93 -38.16
CA GLY A 1185 -4.42 19.89 -38.38
C GLY A 1185 -4.04 19.22 -39.69
N ALA A 1186 -2.80 19.41 -40.13
CA ALA A 1186 -2.27 18.72 -41.30
C ALA A 1186 -1.85 17.30 -40.93
N ASP A 1187 -2.45 16.28 -41.57
CA ASP A 1187 -2.14 14.88 -41.29
C ASP A 1187 -1.29 14.26 -42.40
N THR A 1188 -0.17 13.63 -42.03
CA THR A 1188 0.77 13.07 -43.02
C THR A 1188 1.37 11.73 -42.65
N GLY A 1189 1.44 10.79 -43.59
CA GLY A 1189 2.08 9.49 -43.36
C GLY A 1189 1.69 8.43 -44.37
N ASP A 1190 2.55 7.45 -44.66
CA ASP A 1190 2.12 6.31 -45.47
C ASP A 1190 1.34 5.29 -44.60
N ILE A 1191 0.25 4.75 -45.12
CA ILE A 1191 -0.54 3.70 -44.46
C ILE A 1191 -0.41 2.40 -45.25
N ARG A 1192 0.07 1.33 -44.60
CA ARG A 1192 0.25 -0.01 -45.17
C ARG A 1192 -0.45 -1.04 -44.29
N LEU A 1193 -1.52 -1.66 -44.78
CA LEU A 1193 -2.23 -2.73 -44.07
C LEU A 1193 -2.17 -4.05 -44.85
N ARG A 1194 -1.85 -5.14 -44.17
CA ARG A 1194 -1.79 -6.47 -44.74
C ARG A 1194 -2.41 -7.52 -43.83
N ALA A 1195 -3.39 -8.26 -44.34
CA ALA A 1195 -3.97 -9.42 -43.66
C ALA A 1195 -3.96 -10.65 -44.58
N ALA A 1196 -3.68 -11.83 -44.03
CA ALA A 1196 -3.95 -13.08 -44.75
C ALA A 1196 -5.45 -13.42 -44.79
N GLY A 1197 -6.18 -13.03 -43.74
CA GLY A 1197 -7.62 -13.00 -43.69
C GLY A 1197 -8.18 -11.69 -44.23
N ASP A 1198 -9.18 -11.14 -43.51
CA ASP A 1198 -9.90 -9.93 -43.92
C ASP A 1198 -9.28 -8.66 -43.31
N ILE A 1199 -9.55 -7.53 -43.94
CA ILE A 1199 -9.42 -6.21 -43.31
C ILE A 1199 -10.85 -5.68 -43.15
N SER A 1200 -11.33 -5.60 -41.91
CA SER A 1200 -12.72 -5.27 -41.58
C SER A 1200 -12.80 -4.09 -40.62
N LEU A 1201 -13.56 -3.06 -40.97
CA LEU A 1201 -13.84 -1.90 -40.11
C LEU A 1201 -15.35 -1.77 -39.94
N LEU A 1202 -15.80 -1.71 -38.69
CA LEU A 1202 -17.21 -1.59 -38.31
C LEU A 1202 -17.41 -0.31 -37.49
N GLY A 1203 -17.83 0.77 -38.16
CA GLY A 1203 -18.26 2.00 -37.49
C GLY A 1203 -19.64 1.84 -36.83
N GLY A 1204 -20.10 2.86 -36.11
CA GLY A 1204 -21.40 2.84 -35.44
C GLY A 1204 -22.61 2.67 -36.38
N ALA A 1205 -23.77 2.30 -35.80
CA ALA A 1205 -25.02 2.11 -36.54
C ALA A 1205 -25.87 3.40 -36.60
N GLY A 1206 -25.60 4.37 -35.74
CA GLY A 1206 -26.23 5.69 -35.70
C GLY A 1206 -27.76 5.64 -35.69
N SER A 1207 -28.40 5.35 -34.55
CA SER A 1207 -29.86 5.54 -34.40
C SER A 1207 -30.19 7.03 -34.19
N GLY A 1208 -31.38 7.51 -34.62
CA GLY A 1208 -31.83 8.90 -34.42
C GLY A 1208 -32.09 9.73 -35.71
N ALA A 1209 -32.74 10.88 -35.59
CA ALA A 1209 -33.10 11.76 -36.72
C ALA A 1209 -32.25 13.05 -36.82
N ASP A 1210 -31.24 13.21 -35.95
CA ASP A 1210 -30.41 14.41 -35.90
C ASP A 1210 -29.25 14.38 -36.90
N ASP A 1211 -28.91 15.54 -37.47
CA ASP A 1211 -27.90 15.73 -38.53
C ASP A 1211 -26.44 15.61 -38.04
N ASP A 1212 -26.20 15.45 -36.74
CA ASP A 1212 -24.89 15.59 -36.06
C ASP A 1212 -24.21 14.25 -35.72
N LYS A 1213 -24.47 13.21 -36.52
CA LYS A 1213 -24.11 11.83 -36.14
C LYS A 1213 -22.62 11.51 -36.23
N GLY A 1214 -21.85 12.08 -37.15
CA GLY A 1214 -20.38 11.91 -37.22
C GLY A 1214 -19.84 10.47 -37.16
N VAL A 1215 -20.65 9.48 -37.55
CA VAL A 1215 -20.29 8.04 -37.52
C VAL A 1215 -19.62 7.65 -38.83
N TYR A 1216 -18.49 6.95 -38.77
CA TYR A 1216 -17.80 6.47 -39.99
C TYR A 1216 -16.87 5.28 -39.73
N ALA A 1217 -16.42 4.67 -40.84
CA ALA A 1217 -15.31 3.74 -40.89
C ALA A 1217 -14.34 4.20 -41.98
N GLN A 1218 -13.06 4.36 -41.68
CA GLN A 1218 -12.08 4.95 -42.60
C GLN A 1218 -10.72 4.24 -42.54
N ILE A 1219 -10.09 4.07 -43.72
CA ILE A 1219 -8.65 3.84 -43.85
C ILE A 1219 -8.09 5.05 -44.59
N GLY A 1220 -7.25 5.83 -43.94
CA GLY A 1220 -6.81 7.15 -44.42
C GLY A 1220 -6.84 8.22 -43.33
N HIS A 1221 -6.18 9.35 -43.61
CA HIS A 1221 -6.14 10.49 -42.70
C HIS A 1221 -7.41 11.35 -42.72
N GLY A 1222 -7.58 12.21 -41.71
CA GLY A 1222 -8.70 13.13 -41.54
C GLY A 1222 -9.81 12.53 -40.67
N GLY A 1223 -11.07 12.79 -41.02
CA GLY A 1223 -12.23 12.32 -40.27
C GLY A 1223 -13.37 13.35 -40.28
N TRP A 1224 -14.20 13.35 -39.24
CA TRP A 1224 -15.32 14.30 -39.13
C TRP A 1224 -14.84 15.59 -38.48
N ASP A 1225 -15.05 16.76 -39.13
CA ASP A 1225 -14.55 18.06 -38.64
C ASP A 1225 -13.01 18.11 -38.42
N ALA A 1226 -12.27 17.23 -39.10
CA ALA A 1226 -10.81 17.17 -39.09
C ALA A 1226 -10.22 18.00 -40.25
N ASP A 1227 -10.40 19.33 -40.16
CA ASP A 1227 -9.93 20.29 -41.17
C ASP A 1227 -8.40 20.32 -41.26
N GLY A 1228 -7.86 20.30 -42.48
CA GLY A 1228 -6.42 20.42 -42.72
C GLY A 1228 -5.97 19.79 -44.04
N ASN A 1229 -4.66 19.81 -44.29
CA ASN A 1229 -4.07 19.16 -45.46
C ASN A 1229 -3.67 17.72 -45.13
N HIS A 1230 -4.23 16.76 -45.87
CA HIS A 1230 -4.01 15.34 -45.65
C HIS A 1230 -3.19 14.73 -46.78
N SER A 1231 -2.07 14.06 -46.48
CA SER A 1231 -1.19 13.47 -47.50
C SER A 1231 -0.51 12.17 -47.08
N GLY A 1232 -0.25 11.28 -48.04
CA GLY A 1232 0.31 9.96 -47.75
C GLY A 1232 -0.13 8.90 -48.76
N ALA A 1233 0.67 7.85 -48.96
CA ALA A 1233 0.27 6.71 -49.77
C ALA A 1233 -0.50 5.69 -48.93
N ILE A 1234 -1.64 5.20 -49.43
CA ILE A 1234 -2.42 4.14 -48.79
C ILE A 1234 -2.26 2.85 -49.61
N LYS A 1235 -1.78 1.77 -48.98
CA LYS A 1235 -1.57 0.45 -49.58
C LYS A 1235 -2.24 -0.63 -48.73
N LEU A 1236 -3.13 -1.41 -49.33
CA LEU A 1236 -3.94 -2.41 -48.64
C LEU A 1236 -3.85 -3.76 -49.35
N SER A 1237 -3.82 -4.85 -48.58
CA SER A 1237 -3.77 -6.22 -49.08
C SER A 1237 -4.50 -7.17 -48.14
N SER A 1238 -5.51 -7.89 -48.63
CA SER A 1238 -6.22 -8.93 -47.88
C SER A 1238 -6.29 -10.24 -48.67
N GLY A 1239 -6.25 -11.39 -47.97
CA GLY A 1239 -6.34 -12.73 -48.56
C GLY A 1239 -5.00 -13.49 -48.68
N SER A 1240 -5.06 -14.82 -48.60
CA SER A 1240 -3.93 -15.74 -48.47
C SER A 1240 -3.20 -16.10 -49.79
N GLY A 1241 -3.10 -15.16 -50.74
CA GLY A 1241 -2.51 -15.39 -52.05
C GLY A 1241 -1.34 -14.46 -52.39
N ALA A 1242 -0.49 -14.87 -53.34
CA ALA A 1242 0.38 -13.94 -54.05
C ALA A 1242 -0.49 -12.96 -54.85
N LEU A 1243 -0.83 -11.81 -54.26
CA LEU A 1243 -1.70 -10.82 -54.89
C LEU A 1243 -0.95 -10.16 -56.04
N SER A 1244 -1.55 -10.23 -57.24
CA SER A 1244 -1.11 -9.47 -58.39
C SER A 1244 -1.37 -7.99 -58.15
N THR A 1245 -0.36 -7.24 -57.74
CA THR A 1245 -0.42 -5.78 -57.71
C THR A 1245 0.12 -5.18 -59.01
N ASN A 1246 -0.09 -3.89 -59.23
CA ASN A 1246 0.52 -3.14 -60.35
C ASN A 1246 2.07 -3.09 -60.30
N LEU A 1247 2.69 -3.74 -59.31
CA LEU A 1247 4.14 -3.81 -59.08
C LEU A 1247 4.73 -5.23 -59.26
N GLY A 1248 3.93 -6.24 -59.63
CA GLY A 1248 4.41 -7.58 -59.98
C GLY A 1248 3.99 -8.71 -59.02
N LEU A 1249 4.33 -9.95 -59.39
CA LEU A 1249 4.15 -11.17 -58.59
C LEU A 1249 5.35 -11.32 -57.64
N GLY A 1250 5.18 -10.95 -56.38
CA GLY A 1250 6.17 -11.18 -55.34
C GLY A 1250 5.47 -11.57 -54.03
N VAL A 1251 5.98 -12.61 -53.39
CA VAL A 1251 5.82 -12.77 -51.94
C VAL A 1251 6.56 -11.55 -51.37
N PHE A 1252 5.86 -10.54 -50.82
CA PHE A 1252 6.60 -9.55 -50.02
C PHE A 1252 7.13 -10.32 -48.81
N ALA A 1253 8.43 -10.65 -48.86
CA ALA A 1253 9.16 -11.30 -47.79
C ALA A 1253 9.60 -10.30 -46.72
N ASP A 1254 9.46 -9.00 -47.03
CA ASP A 1254 9.69 -7.92 -46.11
C ASP A 1254 8.44 -7.71 -45.24
N LEU A 1255 8.63 -7.93 -43.93
CA LEU A 1255 7.64 -7.78 -42.86
C LEU A 1255 7.46 -6.31 -42.47
N GLY A 1256 8.12 -5.36 -43.14
CA GLY A 1256 8.40 -4.00 -42.66
C GLY A 1256 9.85 -3.92 -42.18
N ASP A 1257 10.39 -2.71 -41.96
CA ASP A 1257 11.77 -2.53 -41.46
C ASP A 1257 11.92 -2.83 -39.96
N PHE A 1258 11.32 -3.91 -39.47
CA PHE A 1258 11.37 -4.30 -38.05
C PHE A 1258 12.81 -4.48 -37.52
N ASP A 1259 13.82 -4.61 -38.40
CA ASP A 1259 15.25 -4.64 -38.10
C ASP A 1259 16.00 -3.31 -38.35
N ARG A 1260 15.28 -2.24 -38.73
CA ARG A 1260 15.75 -0.88 -39.02
C ARG A 1260 16.86 -0.82 -40.08
N ASP A 1261 16.95 -1.81 -40.97
CA ASP A 1261 17.99 -1.86 -42.03
C ASP A 1261 17.63 -1.07 -43.30
N GLY A 1262 16.35 -0.66 -43.39
CA GLY A 1262 15.77 0.11 -44.49
C GLY A 1262 15.46 -0.75 -45.72
N PHE A 1263 14.16 -0.99 -45.96
CA PHE A 1263 13.50 -1.56 -47.15
C PHE A 1263 14.35 -2.30 -48.21
#